data_AF-A0AAE5KS67-F1
#
_entry.id   AF-A0AAE5KS67-F1
#
_cell.length_a   1.000
_cell.length_b   1.000
_cell.length_c   1.000
_cell.angle_alpha   90.00
_cell.angle_beta   90.00
_cell.angle_gamma   90.00
#
_symmetry.space_group_name_H-M   'P 1'
#
loop_
_entity.id
_entity.type
_entity.pdbx_description
1 polymer ?
#
loop_
_entity_poly.entity_id
_entity_poly.type
_entity_poly.pdbx_seq_one_letter_code
_entity_poly.pdbx_strand_id
1 'polypeptide(L)'
;MTAQERLELGRSRYNDGKFDEAITLLQTIVPTEDSLTYTEAQLGLGLAYEFKGNINEAISAWLNIHREDNPKAYAWAQFRLGFAYEIQDRLDECISAWSNIDRKDNPEVYAKAQLNLGATYYAQGKLDQAIEAWSNIHREDDSEAHAKAQFNLGYTYKNQDKLDKAIEAWLKVHRDDDPETYAKAQTNLGFVYYVQDKLDKAIAAWSNIHHDDDPEAYAKAQFSLGDAYAGQDKLDKAIAAWLKVHRDDDPETYAKAQFSLGRIYEDKGELNHTKEAYCNARNFLYYESERAWRILDCPKFLYKKLHELAANTDKILTSLQIDLDFESKVSHYSRASTAFNLFGDEKNNEKPSNFRLSTIRGVNDPTEGLVLGKYWDQQGISETIHINETATFISCFTFNHDSLNQFRLYGKEDGLEATGISLVFNKDFFNIHLDHLGFITNPSSDNASLMEEPSKTSKTEKQSKKNDKTFFVEKCKLYRCIYLDPETGYLTLARRDKSTFYRNNRKKAEEEWEKYQDLILEKEKNFKKYLFDDNTSILRILEKVFSKDFSYTEEEKQQILKTVRFILLPLQYLVKHIAFQEEQECRIMYITQFRDEKIHSDREKQWMYVEYEEPVLPHIDKIWLSPGAAKYQDHFRILLDQGSGKSKVRISQNPFRNKE
;
A
#
# COMPACT_ATOMS: atom_id res chain seq x y z
N MET A 1 10.81 -58.78 -12.98
CA MET A 1 11.58 -57.54 -13.14
C MET A 1 12.48 -57.39 -11.93
N THR A 2 13.72 -56.98 -12.11
CA THR A 2 14.63 -56.63 -11.00
C THR A 2 14.13 -55.39 -10.26
N ALA A 3 14.69 -55.09 -9.08
CA ALA A 3 14.41 -53.83 -8.36
C ALA A 3 14.65 -52.61 -9.26
N GLN A 4 15.79 -52.61 -9.96
CA GLN A 4 16.21 -51.56 -10.87
C GLN A 4 15.26 -51.39 -12.07
N GLU A 5 14.85 -52.49 -12.71
CA GLU A 5 13.89 -52.43 -13.82
C GLU A 5 12.53 -51.86 -13.37
N ARG A 6 12.09 -52.17 -12.15
CA ARG A 6 10.86 -51.63 -11.57
C ARG A 6 10.98 -50.15 -11.25
N LEU A 7 12.14 -49.71 -10.75
CA LEU A 7 12.43 -48.31 -10.50
C LEU A 7 12.40 -47.50 -11.81
N GLU A 8 13.07 -47.99 -12.85
CA GLU A 8 13.10 -47.34 -14.16
C GLU A 8 11.71 -47.27 -14.81
N LEU A 9 10.94 -48.36 -14.74
CA LEU A 9 9.56 -48.36 -15.24
C LEU A 9 8.67 -47.41 -14.42
N GLY A 10 8.83 -47.38 -13.10
CA GLY A 10 8.13 -46.45 -12.20
C GLY A 10 8.42 -44.98 -12.55
N ARG A 11 9.69 -44.63 -12.76
CA ARG A 11 10.10 -43.30 -13.23
C ARG A 11 9.52 -42.94 -14.60
N SER A 12 9.51 -43.90 -15.53
CA SER A 12 8.89 -43.69 -16.84
C SER A 12 7.39 -43.41 -16.70
N ARG A 13 6.68 -44.17 -15.87
CA ARG A 13 5.24 -43.95 -15.62
C ARG A 13 4.96 -42.61 -14.96
N TYR A 14 5.82 -42.18 -14.04
CA TYR A 14 5.74 -40.85 -13.45
C TYR A 14 5.90 -39.76 -14.52
N ASN A 15 6.90 -39.86 -15.39
CA ASN A 15 7.13 -38.91 -16.48
C ASN A 15 5.98 -38.89 -17.50
N ASP A 16 5.30 -40.02 -17.71
CA ASP A 16 4.09 -40.12 -18.54
C ASP A 16 2.83 -39.51 -17.87
N GLY A 17 2.94 -38.99 -16.63
CA GLY A 17 1.81 -38.50 -15.83
C GLY A 17 0.92 -39.60 -15.24
N LYS A 18 1.35 -40.87 -15.32
CA LYS A 18 0.62 -42.04 -14.82
C LYS A 18 1.00 -42.33 -13.37
N PHE A 19 0.65 -41.41 -12.48
CA PHE A 19 1.10 -41.44 -11.08
C PHE A 19 0.65 -42.69 -10.31
N ASP A 20 -0.56 -43.21 -10.55
CA ASP A 20 -1.04 -44.43 -9.90
C ASP A 20 -0.25 -45.68 -10.30
N GLU A 21 0.09 -45.80 -11.59
CA GLU A 21 0.94 -46.89 -12.09
C GLU A 21 2.36 -46.76 -11.51
N ALA A 22 2.89 -45.53 -11.46
CA ALA A 22 4.20 -45.25 -10.86
C ALA A 22 4.25 -45.64 -9.37
N ILE A 23 3.25 -45.21 -8.59
CA ILE A 23 3.11 -45.56 -7.16
C ILE A 23 3.08 -47.07 -7.00
N THR A 24 2.22 -47.76 -7.75
CA THR A 24 2.06 -49.22 -7.67
C THR A 24 3.38 -49.94 -7.93
N LEU A 25 4.15 -49.50 -8.92
CA LEU A 25 5.43 -50.09 -9.27
C LEU A 25 6.51 -49.81 -8.21
N LEU A 26 6.64 -48.55 -7.77
CA LEU A 26 7.66 -48.11 -6.82
C LEU A 26 7.46 -48.71 -5.43
N GLN A 27 6.20 -48.91 -4.99
CA GLN A 27 5.88 -49.57 -3.71
C GLN A 27 6.34 -51.03 -3.63
N THR A 28 6.54 -51.71 -4.77
CA THR A 28 6.99 -53.11 -4.76
C THR A 28 8.47 -53.28 -4.43
N ILE A 29 9.24 -52.19 -4.40
CA ILE A 29 10.68 -52.20 -4.12
C ILE A 29 10.85 -52.10 -2.61
N VAL A 30 11.54 -53.08 -2.01
CA VAL A 30 11.72 -53.19 -0.56
C VAL A 30 13.20 -53.08 -0.15
N PRO A 31 13.52 -52.67 1.09
CA PRO A 31 14.91 -52.39 1.51
C PRO A 31 15.85 -53.60 1.41
N THR A 32 15.32 -54.82 1.50
CA THR A 32 16.10 -56.06 1.48
C THR A 32 16.60 -56.45 0.09
N GLU A 33 16.10 -55.82 -0.97
CA GLU A 33 16.53 -56.11 -2.34
C GLU A 33 17.83 -55.36 -2.70
N ASP A 34 17.81 -54.04 -2.54
CA ASP A 34 18.96 -53.15 -2.73
C ASP A 34 18.66 -51.81 -2.04
N SER A 35 19.55 -51.36 -1.14
CA SER A 35 19.31 -50.14 -0.34
C SER A 35 19.25 -48.89 -1.23
N LEU A 36 20.14 -48.79 -2.22
CA LEU A 36 20.23 -47.63 -3.09
C LEU A 36 18.99 -47.48 -3.99
N THR A 37 18.58 -48.57 -4.65
CA THR A 37 17.35 -48.63 -5.45
C THR A 37 16.11 -48.38 -4.59
N TYR A 38 16.08 -48.88 -3.35
CA TYR A 38 14.99 -48.61 -2.42
C TYR A 38 14.89 -47.12 -2.09
N THR A 39 16.01 -46.45 -1.76
CA THR A 39 16.01 -45.00 -1.48
C THR A 39 15.52 -44.19 -2.67
N GLU A 40 15.97 -44.54 -3.88
CA GLU A 40 15.54 -43.90 -5.12
C GLU A 40 14.04 -44.13 -5.41
N ALA A 41 13.52 -45.32 -5.06
CA ALA A 41 12.10 -45.64 -5.18
C ALA A 41 11.25 -44.83 -4.20
N GLN A 42 11.69 -44.68 -2.94
CA GLN A 42 11.02 -43.85 -1.94
C GLN A 42 10.96 -42.38 -2.37
N LEU A 43 12.05 -41.86 -2.96
CA LEU A 43 12.07 -40.48 -3.46
C LEU A 43 11.03 -40.28 -4.57
N GLY A 44 10.99 -41.20 -5.55
CA GLY A 44 10.01 -41.19 -6.64
C GLY A 44 8.57 -41.39 -6.15
N LEU A 45 8.38 -42.24 -5.14
CA LEU A 45 7.07 -42.49 -4.54
C LEU A 45 6.53 -41.23 -3.87
N GLY A 46 7.37 -40.52 -3.11
CA GLY A 46 6.97 -39.27 -2.47
C GLY A 46 6.62 -38.19 -3.49
N LEU A 47 7.39 -38.05 -4.57
CA LEU A 47 7.04 -37.15 -5.68
C LEU A 47 5.69 -37.52 -6.32
N ALA A 48 5.45 -38.80 -6.61
CA ALA A 48 4.18 -39.23 -7.20
C ALA A 48 2.97 -38.94 -6.29
N TYR A 49 3.13 -39.09 -4.97
CA TYR A 49 2.10 -38.72 -3.99
C TYR A 49 1.88 -37.21 -3.91
N GLU A 50 2.95 -36.41 -3.90
CA GLU A 50 2.90 -34.94 -3.91
C GLU A 50 2.08 -34.43 -5.10
N PHE A 51 2.36 -34.92 -6.31
CA PHE A 51 1.63 -34.56 -7.53
C PHE A 51 0.13 -34.92 -7.49
N LYS A 52 -0.25 -35.91 -6.69
CA LYS A 52 -1.66 -36.28 -6.46
C LYS A 52 -2.33 -35.46 -5.35
N GLY A 53 -1.58 -34.61 -4.64
CA GLY A 53 -2.06 -33.89 -3.45
C GLY A 53 -2.06 -34.74 -2.17
N ASN A 54 -1.48 -35.93 -2.20
CA ASN A 54 -1.40 -36.85 -1.05
C ASN A 54 -0.16 -36.53 -0.21
N ILE A 55 -0.15 -35.38 0.44
CA ILE A 55 1.04 -34.82 1.10
C ILE A 55 1.53 -35.69 2.27
N ASN A 56 0.64 -36.33 3.03
CA ASN A 56 1.04 -37.16 4.18
C ASN A 56 1.74 -38.45 3.76
N GLU A 57 1.28 -39.06 2.67
CA GLU A 57 1.90 -40.22 2.04
C GLU A 57 3.25 -39.84 1.43
N ALA A 58 3.36 -38.64 0.84
CA ALA A 58 4.63 -38.10 0.35
C ALA A 58 5.66 -37.92 1.47
N ILE A 59 5.26 -37.28 2.58
CA ILE A 59 6.08 -37.14 3.79
C ILE A 59 6.53 -38.51 4.29
N SER A 60 5.60 -39.48 4.37
CA SER A 60 5.91 -40.83 4.85
C SER A 60 6.94 -41.53 3.98
N ALA A 61 6.88 -41.38 2.65
CA ALA A 61 7.85 -41.94 1.73
C ALA A 61 9.24 -41.29 1.90
N TRP A 62 9.30 -39.96 1.99
CA TRP A 62 10.58 -39.25 2.14
C TRP A 62 11.25 -39.46 3.50
N LEU A 63 10.50 -39.70 4.58
CA LEU A 63 11.05 -40.03 5.89
C LEU A 63 11.74 -41.40 5.94
N ASN A 64 11.46 -42.30 4.99
CA ASN A 64 12.14 -43.60 4.86
C ASN A 64 13.53 -43.49 4.20
N ILE A 65 13.98 -42.29 3.84
CA ILE A 65 15.28 -42.05 3.22
C ILE A 65 16.27 -41.61 4.30
N HIS A 66 17.37 -42.35 4.43
CA HIS A 66 18.45 -42.03 5.38
C HIS A 66 19.71 -41.54 4.67
N ARG A 67 20.43 -40.62 5.32
CA ARG A 67 21.64 -39.99 4.78
C ARG A 67 22.73 -41.00 4.42
N GLU A 68 22.88 -42.05 5.21
CA GLU A 68 23.93 -43.08 5.05
C GLU A 68 23.72 -43.96 3.81
N ASP A 69 22.46 -44.17 3.40
CA ASP A 69 22.11 -45.03 2.26
C ASP A 69 22.36 -44.32 0.93
N ASN A 70 21.96 -43.06 0.83
CA ASN A 70 22.18 -42.23 -0.35
C ASN A 70 22.11 -40.73 0.03
N PRO A 71 23.26 -40.08 0.28
CA PRO A 71 23.30 -38.67 0.69
C PRO A 71 22.58 -37.73 -0.29
N LYS A 72 22.72 -37.97 -1.59
CA LYS A 72 22.12 -37.13 -2.62
C LYS A 72 20.59 -37.26 -2.65
N ALA A 73 20.06 -38.47 -2.54
CA ALA A 73 18.62 -38.69 -2.45
C ALA A 73 18.05 -38.17 -1.13
N TYR A 74 18.80 -38.30 -0.03
CA TYR A 74 18.45 -37.71 1.27
C TYR A 74 18.32 -36.20 1.20
N ALA A 75 19.28 -35.51 0.57
CA ALA A 75 19.19 -34.06 0.38
C ALA A 75 17.92 -33.64 -0.37
N TRP A 76 17.57 -34.33 -1.46
CA TRP A 76 16.32 -34.07 -2.20
C TRP A 76 15.06 -34.37 -1.38
N ALA A 77 15.08 -35.46 -0.61
CA ALA A 77 13.97 -35.85 0.27
C ALA A 77 13.73 -34.81 1.37
N GLN A 78 14.78 -34.36 2.04
CA GLN A 78 14.71 -33.28 3.04
C GLN A 78 14.22 -31.96 2.42
N PHE A 79 14.69 -31.64 1.21
CA PHE A 79 14.24 -30.43 0.50
C PHE A 79 12.74 -30.46 0.21
N ARG A 80 12.22 -31.61 -0.21
CA ARG A 80 10.78 -31.83 -0.45
C ARG A 80 9.96 -31.89 0.83
N LEU A 81 10.49 -32.51 1.89
CA LEU A 81 9.87 -32.50 3.22
C LEU A 81 9.65 -31.06 3.72
N GLY A 82 10.63 -30.18 3.53
CA GLY A 82 10.49 -28.78 3.92
C GLY A 82 9.30 -28.09 3.24
N PHE A 83 9.14 -28.25 1.92
CA PHE A 83 7.97 -27.74 1.20
C PHE A 83 6.65 -28.35 1.68
N ALA A 84 6.60 -29.66 1.90
CA ALA A 84 5.40 -30.33 2.39
C ALA A 84 4.99 -29.83 3.79
N TYR A 85 5.95 -29.58 4.67
CA TYR A 85 5.70 -28.98 5.98
C TYR A 85 5.29 -27.52 5.88
N GLU A 86 5.88 -26.74 4.97
CA GLU A 86 5.46 -25.36 4.70
C GLU A 86 4.00 -25.27 4.24
N ILE A 87 3.57 -26.13 3.31
CA ILE A 87 2.17 -26.22 2.85
C ILE A 87 1.21 -26.54 4.01
N GLN A 88 1.67 -27.28 5.02
CA GLN A 88 0.91 -27.62 6.22
C GLN A 88 1.05 -26.59 7.36
N ASP A 89 1.73 -25.46 7.14
CA ASP A 89 2.04 -24.43 8.14
C ASP A 89 2.85 -24.97 9.35
N ARG A 90 3.61 -26.06 9.14
CA ARG A 90 4.46 -26.71 10.14
C ARG A 90 5.89 -26.15 10.06
N LEU A 91 6.04 -24.87 10.37
CA LEU A 91 7.27 -24.11 10.12
C LEU A 91 8.52 -24.64 10.83
N ASP A 92 8.40 -25.14 12.06
CA ASP A 92 9.55 -25.69 12.81
C ASP A 92 10.11 -26.97 12.14
N GLU A 93 9.22 -27.81 11.61
CA GLU A 93 9.61 -29.03 10.91
C GLU A 93 10.15 -28.73 9.52
N CYS A 94 9.61 -27.71 8.85
CA CYS A 94 10.14 -27.17 7.61
C CYS A 94 11.59 -26.69 7.78
N ILE A 95 11.84 -25.83 8.78
CA ILE A 95 13.17 -25.33 9.13
C ILE A 95 14.13 -26.48 9.45
N SER A 96 13.68 -27.46 10.22
CA SER A 96 14.46 -28.64 10.57
C SER A 96 14.86 -29.44 9.32
N ALA A 97 13.90 -29.71 8.43
CA ALA A 97 14.13 -30.46 7.20
C ALA A 97 15.17 -29.79 6.30
N TRP A 98 15.03 -28.48 6.02
CA TRP A 98 16.02 -27.77 5.21
C TRP A 98 17.39 -27.62 5.88
N SER A 99 17.43 -27.49 7.21
CA SER A 99 18.70 -27.41 7.96
C SER A 99 19.48 -28.73 7.99
N ASN A 100 18.82 -29.87 7.76
CA ASN A 100 19.47 -31.19 7.72
C ASN A 100 20.26 -31.44 6.44
N ILE A 101 20.13 -30.59 5.42
CA ILE A 101 20.83 -30.73 4.15
C ILE A 101 22.26 -30.21 4.31
N ASP A 102 23.24 -31.05 4.00
CA ASP A 102 24.66 -30.69 4.01
C ASP A 102 25.13 -30.37 2.58
N ARG A 103 25.92 -29.30 2.42
CA ARG A 103 26.51 -28.91 1.13
C ARG A 103 27.26 -30.06 0.47
N LYS A 104 27.91 -30.94 1.24
CA LYS A 104 28.67 -32.09 0.71
C LYS A 104 27.79 -33.17 0.08
N ASP A 105 26.53 -33.28 0.51
CA ASP A 105 25.62 -34.30 0.02
C ASP A 105 25.09 -33.94 -1.36
N ASN A 106 24.72 -32.66 -1.54
CA ASN A 106 24.33 -32.09 -2.81
C ASN A 106 24.41 -30.54 -2.75
N PRO A 107 25.43 -29.90 -3.36
CA PRO A 107 25.61 -28.44 -3.29
C PRO A 107 24.43 -27.65 -3.85
N GLU A 108 23.87 -28.07 -4.99
CA GLU A 108 22.75 -27.39 -5.65
C GLU A 108 21.49 -27.38 -4.76
N VAL A 109 21.16 -28.53 -4.17
CA VAL A 109 20.00 -28.66 -3.28
C VAL A 109 20.23 -27.93 -1.96
N TYR A 110 21.46 -27.95 -1.44
CA TYR A 110 21.84 -27.15 -0.29
C TYR A 110 21.61 -25.66 -0.54
N ALA A 111 22.05 -25.13 -1.67
CA ALA A 111 21.83 -23.73 -2.05
C ALA A 111 20.33 -23.39 -2.10
N LYS A 112 19.51 -24.22 -2.77
CA LYS A 112 18.05 -24.03 -2.83
C LYS A 112 17.39 -24.08 -1.45
N ALA A 113 17.81 -25.01 -0.59
CA ALA A 113 17.30 -25.14 0.76
C ALA A 113 17.67 -23.94 1.64
N GLN A 114 18.91 -23.46 1.56
CA GLN A 114 19.36 -22.26 2.29
C GLN A 114 18.61 -21.00 1.82
N LEU A 115 18.30 -20.88 0.52
CA LEU A 115 17.51 -19.78 -0.02
C LEU A 115 16.13 -19.73 0.64
N ASN A 116 15.44 -20.88 0.69
CA ASN A 116 14.11 -21.01 1.28
C ASN A 116 14.15 -20.83 2.81
N LEU A 117 15.14 -21.43 3.49
CA LEU A 117 15.34 -21.28 4.92
C LEU A 117 15.49 -19.80 5.31
N GLY A 118 16.27 -19.04 4.54
CA GLY A 118 16.41 -17.61 4.76
C GLY A 118 15.10 -16.84 4.53
N ALA A 119 14.31 -17.20 3.52
CA ALA A 119 13.00 -16.60 3.28
C ALA A 119 12.01 -16.86 4.43
N THR A 120 11.98 -18.09 4.96
CA THR A 120 11.16 -18.45 6.11
C THR A 120 11.58 -17.69 7.38
N TYR A 121 12.88 -17.59 7.65
CA TYR A 121 13.36 -16.77 8.77
C TYR A 121 13.02 -15.29 8.60
N TYR A 122 13.11 -14.76 7.39
CA TYR A 122 12.74 -13.38 7.09
C TYR A 122 11.25 -13.13 7.36
N ALA A 123 10.37 -14.04 6.90
CA ALA A 123 8.92 -13.95 7.17
C ALA A 123 8.60 -14.01 8.68
N GLN A 124 9.39 -14.74 9.47
CA GLN A 124 9.29 -14.77 10.94
C GLN A 124 9.92 -13.54 11.63
N GLY A 125 10.49 -12.59 10.89
CA GLY A 125 11.20 -11.42 11.43
C GLY A 125 12.57 -11.73 12.04
N LYS A 126 13.08 -12.96 11.84
CA LYS A 126 14.39 -13.43 12.33
C LYS A 126 15.50 -13.06 11.34
N LEU A 127 15.74 -11.74 11.20
CA LEU A 127 16.61 -11.20 10.15
C LEU A 127 18.05 -11.72 10.19
N ASP A 128 18.63 -11.92 11.38
CA ASP A 128 20.02 -12.40 11.50
C ASP A 128 20.18 -13.84 10.98
N GLN A 129 19.18 -14.71 11.27
CA GLN A 129 19.17 -16.09 10.79
C GLN A 129 18.91 -16.15 9.27
N ALA A 130 18.08 -15.25 8.75
CA ALA A 130 17.87 -15.10 7.31
C ALA A 130 19.17 -14.71 6.59
N ILE A 131 19.89 -13.72 7.14
CA ILE A 131 21.19 -13.28 6.62
C ILE A 131 22.21 -14.42 6.65
N GLU A 132 22.27 -15.18 7.73
CA GLU A 132 23.18 -16.33 7.87
C GLU A 132 22.91 -17.38 6.80
N ALA A 133 21.64 -17.80 6.63
CA ALA A 133 21.26 -18.81 5.65
C ALA A 133 21.61 -18.38 4.22
N TRP A 134 21.24 -17.16 3.83
CA TRP A 134 21.56 -16.63 2.49
C TRP A 134 23.06 -16.43 2.25
N SER A 135 23.83 -16.11 3.29
CA SER A 135 25.29 -15.92 3.17
C SER A 135 26.05 -17.23 2.94
N ASN A 136 25.44 -18.39 3.25
CA ASN A 136 26.05 -19.70 3.04
C ASN A 136 25.96 -20.21 1.59
N ILE A 137 25.23 -19.52 0.72
CA ILE A 137 25.06 -19.91 -0.68
C ILE A 137 26.24 -19.41 -1.50
N HIS A 138 26.88 -20.32 -2.23
CA HIS A 138 27.98 -19.98 -3.14
C HIS A 138 27.51 -20.05 -4.60
N ARG A 139 27.97 -19.12 -5.43
CA ARG A 139 27.62 -19.06 -6.86
C ARG A 139 27.95 -20.34 -7.64
N GLU A 140 28.98 -21.08 -7.22
CA GLU A 140 29.38 -22.36 -7.84
C GLU A 140 28.43 -23.52 -7.51
N ASP A 141 27.64 -23.41 -6.43
CA ASP A 141 26.70 -24.44 -6.02
C ASP A 141 25.41 -24.36 -6.85
N ASP A 142 24.88 -23.14 -6.99
CA ASP A 142 23.74 -22.79 -7.83
C ASP A 142 23.76 -21.27 -8.05
N SER A 143 23.99 -20.84 -9.30
CA SER A 143 24.16 -19.43 -9.64
C SER A 143 22.87 -18.62 -9.47
N GLU A 144 21.72 -19.22 -9.80
CA GLU A 144 20.40 -18.60 -9.70
C GLU A 144 19.99 -18.39 -8.23
N ALA A 145 20.17 -19.41 -7.40
CA ALA A 145 19.91 -19.33 -5.96
C ALA A 145 20.85 -18.33 -5.28
N HIS A 146 22.13 -18.28 -5.70
CA HIS A 146 23.06 -17.27 -5.23
C HIS A 146 22.59 -15.86 -5.60
N ALA A 147 22.18 -15.61 -6.85
CA ALA A 147 21.67 -14.32 -7.30
C ALA A 147 20.45 -13.87 -6.44
N LYS A 148 19.48 -14.76 -6.24
CA LYS A 148 18.28 -14.51 -5.41
C LYS A 148 18.64 -14.23 -3.95
N ALA A 149 19.60 -14.97 -3.38
CA ALA A 149 20.06 -14.74 -2.02
C ALA A 149 20.82 -13.43 -1.85
N GLN A 150 21.70 -13.05 -2.79
CA GLN A 150 22.36 -11.74 -2.76
C GLN A 150 21.34 -10.60 -2.90
N PHE A 151 20.30 -10.76 -3.71
CA PHE A 151 19.20 -9.81 -3.78
C PHE A 151 18.47 -9.65 -2.43
N ASN A 152 18.11 -10.75 -1.79
CA ASN A 152 17.43 -10.77 -0.49
C ASN A 152 18.30 -10.20 0.64
N LEU A 153 19.59 -10.52 0.65
CA LEU A 153 20.58 -9.91 1.56
C LEU A 153 20.61 -8.40 1.38
N GLY A 154 20.67 -7.93 0.14
CA GLY A 154 20.70 -6.49 -0.14
C GLY A 154 19.43 -5.78 0.34
N TYR A 155 18.26 -6.36 0.08
CA TYR A 155 16.98 -5.84 0.57
C TYR A 155 16.91 -5.80 2.11
N THR A 156 17.36 -6.88 2.76
CA THR A 156 17.38 -6.97 4.22
C THR A 156 18.32 -5.97 4.85
N TYR A 157 19.52 -5.77 4.28
CA TYR A 157 20.45 -4.75 4.76
C TYR A 157 19.92 -3.34 4.56
N LYS A 158 19.25 -3.07 3.43
CA LYS A 158 18.57 -1.78 3.21
C LYS A 158 17.52 -1.51 4.30
N ASN A 159 16.69 -2.49 4.65
CA ASN A 159 15.68 -2.36 5.70
C ASN A 159 16.27 -2.17 7.11
N GLN A 160 17.54 -2.52 7.29
CA GLN A 160 18.31 -2.25 8.51
C GLN A 160 19.13 -0.94 8.42
N ASP A 161 18.89 -0.09 7.42
CA ASP A 161 19.66 1.13 7.09
C ASP A 161 21.17 0.89 6.85
N LYS A 162 21.57 -0.34 6.55
CA LYS A 162 22.97 -0.74 6.23
C LYS A 162 23.21 -0.66 4.72
N LEU A 163 23.11 0.55 4.15
CA LEU A 163 23.14 0.78 2.70
C LEU A 163 24.42 0.27 2.02
N ASP A 164 25.59 0.39 2.64
CA ASP A 164 26.85 -0.06 2.03
C ASP A 164 26.88 -1.59 1.84
N LYS A 165 26.39 -2.34 2.84
CA LYS A 165 26.25 -3.81 2.72
C LYS A 165 25.20 -4.20 1.70
N ALA A 166 24.13 -3.41 1.58
CA ALA A 166 23.10 -3.63 0.57
C ALA A 166 23.68 -3.51 -0.85
N ILE A 167 24.48 -2.47 -1.09
CA ILE A 167 25.20 -2.25 -2.34
C ILE A 167 26.16 -3.42 -2.63
N GLU A 168 26.96 -3.84 -1.64
CA GLU A 168 27.91 -4.95 -1.80
C GLU A 168 27.21 -6.26 -2.20
N ALA A 169 26.05 -6.55 -1.62
CA ALA A 169 25.26 -7.73 -1.96
C ALA A 169 24.71 -7.64 -3.39
N TRP A 170 24.04 -6.54 -3.75
CA TRP A 170 23.46 -6.38 -5.09
C TRP A 170 24.50 -6.34 -6.22
N LEU A 171 25.72 -5.84 -5.97
CA LEU A 171 26.80 -5.88 -6.95
C LEU A 171 27.29 -7.29 -7.28
N LYS A 172 26.99 -8.29 -6.44
CA LYS A 172 27.31 -9.71 -6.68
C LYS A 172 26.25 -10.45 -7.50
N VAL A 173 25.16 -9.77 -7.87
CA VAL A 173 24.14 -10.31 -8.77
C VAL A 173 24.60 -10.06 -10.20
N HIS A 174 24.72 -11.11 -11.00
CA HIS A 174 25.13 -11.01 -12.40
C HIS A 174 23.96 -11.35 -13.33
N ARG A 175 23.88 -10.64 -14.46
CA ARG A 175 22.81 -10.81 -15.45
C ARG A 175 22.71 -12.24 -15.99
N ASP A 176 23.84 -12.90 -16.19
CA ASP A 176 23.89 -14.28 -16.72
C ASP A 176 23.43 -15.34 -15.71
N ASP A 177 23.36 -15.00 -14.41
CA ASP A 177 22.91 -15.92 -13.37
C ASP A 177 21.39 -15.96 -13.26
N ASP A 178 20.75 -14.79 -13.30
CA ASP A 178 19.30 -14.61 -13.32
C ASP A 178 18.97 -13.17 -13.78
N PRO A 179 18.54 -12.97 -15.05
CA PRO A 179 18.28 -11.64 -15.60
C PRO A 179 17.25 -10.83 -14.82
N GLU A 180 16.18 -11.48 -14.35
CA GLU A 180 15.09 -10.84 -13.61
C GLU A 180 15.58 -10.28 -12.26
N THR A 181 16.27 -11.11 -11.47
CA THR A 181 16.86 -10.70 -10.19
C THR A 181 17.93 -9.64 -10.39
N TYR A 182 18.71 -9.74 -11.48
CA TYR A 182 19.67 -8.70 -11.85
C TYR A 182 19.00 -7.36 -12.11
N ALA A 183 17.91 -7.32 -12.89
CA ALA A 183 17.17 -6.09 -13.17
C ALA A 183 16.62 -5.45 -11.89
N LYS A 184 16.04 -6.26 -10.99
CA LYS A 184 15.54 -5.81 -9.68
C LYS A 184 16.68 -5.29 -8.78
N ALA A 185 17.83 -5.97 -8.76
CA ALA A 185 19.02 -5.54 -8.01
C ALA A 185 19.60 -4.22 -8.54
N GLN A 186 19.72 -4.06 -9.87
CA GLN A 186 20.19 -2.82 -10.49
C GLN A 186 19.23 -1.65 -10.23
N THR A 187 17.93 -1.91 -10.24
CA THR A 187 16.91 -0.90 -9.90
C THR A 187 17.11 -0.37 -8.48
N ASN A 188 17.28 -1.28 -7.52
CA ASN A 188 17.54 -0.94 -6.12
C ASN A 188 18.89 -0.24 -5.92
N LEU A 189 19.96 -0.69 -6.60
CA LEU A 189 21.26 -0.02 -6.60
C LEU A 189 21.13 1.42 -7.08
N GLY A 190 20.39 1.65 -8.17
CA GLY A 190 20.18 2.98 -8.70
C GLY A 190 19.48 3.90 -7.70
N PHE A 191 18.41 3.43 -7.05
CA PHE A 191 17.73 4.19 -6.00
C PHE A 191 18.63 4.51 -4.80
N VAL A 192 19.40 3.54 -4.31
CA VAL A 192 20.31 3.79 -3.18
C VAL A 192 21.42 4.76 -3.56
N TYR A 193 22.00 4.64 -4.76
CA TYR A 193 22.98 5.63 -5.24
C TYR A 193 22.39 7.02 -5.40
N TYR A 194 21.14 7.12 -5.87
CA TYR A 194 20.44 8.40 -5.97
C TYR A 194 20.25 9.07 -4.60
N VAL A 195 19.78 8.33 -3.60
CA VAL A 195 19.63 8.82 -2.21
C VAL A 195 20.96 9.23 -1.59
N GLN A 196 22.07 8.61 -2.00
CA GLN A 196 23.43 8.99 -1.58
C GLN A 196 24.04 10.14 -2.42
N ASP A 197 23.24 10.84 -3.23
CA ASP A 197 23.68 11.90 -4.17
C ASP A 197 24.75 11.43 -5.19
N LYS A 198 24.86 10.12 -5.45
CA LYS A 198 25.78 9.51 -6.43
C LYS A 198 25.07 9.30 -7.77
N LEU A 199 24.58 10.39 -8.35
CA LEU A 199 23.72 10.38 -9.54
C LEU A 199 24.32 9.64 -10.75
N ASP A 200 25.62 9.79 -11.02
CA ASP A 200 26.27 9.10 -12.15
C ASP A 200 26.25 7.57 -11.98
N LYS A 201 26.39 7.06 -10.75
CA LYS A 201 26.28 5.63 -10.45
C LYS A 201 24.85 5.15 -10.54
N ALA A 202 23.90 5.99 -10.14
CA ALA A 202 22.47 5.67 -10.26
C ALA A 202 22.06 5.50 -11.74
N ILE A 203 22.44 6.47 -12.58
CA ILE A 203 22.22 6.43 -14.03
C ILE A 203 22.88 5.19 -14.64
N ALA A 204 24.12 4.87 -14.25
CA ALA A 204 24.81 3.68 -14.75
C ALA A 204 24.07 2.38 -14.39
N ALA A 205 23.62 2.23 -13.14
CA ALA A 205 22.87 1.05 -12.70
C ALA A 205 21.56 0.88 -13.47
N TRP A 206 20.75 1.93 -13.56
CA TRP A 206 19.48 1.87 -14.30
C TRP A 206 19.67 1.65 -15.82
N SER A 207 20.75 2.17 -16.40
CA SER A 207 21.05 2.01 -17.84
C SER A 207 21.46 0.58 -18.21
N ASN A 208 21.85 -0.26 -17.23
CA ASN A 208 22.25 -1.65 -17.48
C ASN A 208 21.07 -2.63 -17.59
N ILE A 209 19.85 -2.17 -17.37
CA ILE A 209 18.64 -2.99 -17.39
C ILE A 209 18.09 -3.01 -18.82
N HIS A 210 17.83 -4.21 -19.36
CA HIS A 210 17.17 -4.38 -20.65
C HIS A 210 15.70 -4.79 -20.45
N HIS A 211 14.85 -4.46 -21.41
CA HIS A 211 13.42 -4.80 -21.37
C HIS A 211 13.18 -6.32 -21.25
N ASP A 212 13.96 -7.12 -21.98
CA ASP A 212 13.90 -8.59 -21.92
C ASP A 212 14.33 -9.20 -20.57
N ASP A 213 15.00 -8.43 -19.69
CA ASP A 213 15.43 -8.92 -18.38
C ASP A 213 14.26 -9.00 -17.40
N ASP A 214 13.48 -7.92 -17.35
CA ASP A 214 12.24 -7.78 -16.58
C ASP A 214 11.53 -6.48 -17.02
N PRO A 215 10.37 -6.55 -17.71
CA PRO A 215 9.68 -5.37 -18.22
C PRO A 215 9.31 -4.35 -17.13
N GLU A 216 8.88 -4.80 -15.96
CA GLU A 216 8.48 -3.94 -14.84
C GLU A 216 9.67 -3.15 -14.27
N ALA A 217 10.79 -3.83 -13.98
CA ALA A 217 12.01 -3.17 -13.53
C ALA A 217 12.59 -2.25 -14.61
N TYR A 218 12.51 -2.64 -15.90
CA TYR A 218 12.91 -1.78 -16.99
C TYR A 218 12.08 -0.49 -17.05
N ALA A 219 10.76 -0.56 -16.93
CA ALA A 219 9.88 0.60 -16.87
C ALA A 219 10.26 1.55 -15.72
N LYS A 220 10.44 1.01 -14.50
CA LYS A 220 10.88 1.77 -13.32
C LYS A 220 12.25 2.42 -13.51
N ALA A 221 13.19 1.71 -14.14
CA ALA A 221 14.52 2.20 -14.45
C ALA A 221 14.50 3.33 -15.50
N GLN A 222 13.74 3.18 -16.58
CA GLN A 222 13.58 4.22 -17.61
C GLN A 222 12.90 5.47 -17.03
N PHE A 223 11.91 5.31 -16.17
CA PHE A 223 11.30 6.43 -15.46
C PHE A 223 12.31 7.18 -14.59
N SER A 224 13.08 6.45 -13.78
CA SER A 224 14.11 7.02 -12.90
C SER A 224 15.25 7.69 -13.68
N LEU A 225 15.64 7.13 -14.83
CA LEU A 225 16.58 7.76 -15.77
C LEU A 225 16.03 9.07 -16.31
N GLY A 226 14.75 9.11 -16.67
CA GLY A 226 14.10 10.31 -17.14
C GLY A 226 14.12 11.43 -16.10
N ASP A 227 13.76 11.11 -14.85
CA ASP A 227 13.82 12.05 -13.72
C ASP A 227 15.25 12.55 -13.46
N ALA A 228 16.22 11.64 -13.47
CA ALA A 228 17.63 11.98 -13.29
C ALA A 228 18.15 12.91 -14.40
N TYR A 229 17.80 12.66 -15.66
CA TYR A 229 18.18 13.53 -16.77
C TYR A 229 17.47 14.88 -16.73
N ALA A 230 16.19 14.92 -16.35
CA ALA A 230 15.45 16.16 -16.17
C ALA A 230 16.07 17.03 -15.06
N GLY A 231 16.46 16.42 -13.93
CA GLY A 231 17.19 17.11 -12.86
C GLY A 231 18.55 17.67 -13.28
N GLN A 232 19.17 17.10 -14.33
CA GLN A 232 20.39 17.60 -14.97
C GLN A 232 20.13 18.60 -16.12
N ASP A 233 18.88 19.03 -16.33
CA ASP A 233 18.44 19.88 -17.45
C ASP A 233 18.71 19.25 -18.84
N LYS A 234 18.85 17.92 -18.91
CA LYS A 234 19.04 17.15 -20.16
C LYS A 234 17.68 16.67 -20.69
N LEU A 235 16.80 17.62 -20.99
CA LEU A 235 15.39 17.35 -21.29
C LEU A 235 15.17 16.36 -22.44
N ASP A 236 15.99 16.40 -23.50
CA ASP A 236 15.83 15.46 -24.62
C ASP A 236 16.14 14.01 -24.23
N LYS A 237 17.10 13.80 -23.32
CA LYS A 237 17.36 12.46 -22.75
C LYS A 237 16.25 12.03 -21.81
N ALA A 238 15.69 12.96 -21.05
CA ALA A 238 14.57 12.69 -20.16
C ALA A 238 13.34 12.21 -20.93
N ILE A 239 12.95 12.95 -21.98
CA ILE A 239 11.85 12.58 -22.89
C ILE A 239 12.13 11.20 -23.51
N ALA A 240 13.34 10.97 -24.03
CA ALA A 240 13.69 9.70 -24.66
C ALA A 240 13.62 8.50 -23.69
N ALA A 241 13.91 8.70 -22.40
CA ALA A 241 13.77 7.66 -21.38
C ALA A 241 12.30 7.42 -21.04
N TRP A 242 11.52 8.47 -20.75
CA TRP A 242 10.09 8.33 -20.42
C TRP A 242 9.25 7.75 -21.56
N LEU A 243 9.58 8.02 -22.82
CA LEU A 243 8.88 7.44 -23.98
C LEU A 243 9.12 5.93 -24.16
N LYS A 244 10.14 5.36 -23.51
CA LYS A 244 10.40 3.91 -23.50
C LYS A 244 9.60 3.16 -22.44
N VAL A 245 8.89 3.88 -21.56
CA VAL A 245 8.00 3.26 -20.58
C VAL A 245 6.70 2.92 -21.29
N HIS A 246 6.35 1.64 -21.35
CA HIS A 246 5.10 1.18 -21.96
C HIS A 246 4.05 0.87 -20.91
N ARG A 247 2.78 1.05 -21.29
CA ARG A 247 1.64 0.82 -20.39
C ARG A 247 1.52 -0.63 -19.93
N ASP A 248 1.90 -1.58 -20.80
CA ASP A 248 1.81 -3.02 -20.51
C ASP A 248 2.95 -3.51 -19.60
N ASP A 249 4.05 -2.76 -19.50
CA ASP A 249 5.20 -3.10 -18.66
C ASP A 249 4.92 -2.79 -17.18
N ASP A 250 4.45 -1.57 -16.91
CA ASP A 250 3.96 -1.13 -15.60
C ASP A 250 3.01 0.08 -15.75
N PRO A 251 1.68 -0.10 -15.63
CA PRO A 251 0.69 0.95 -15.84
C PRO A 251 0.87 2.19 -14.93
N GLU A 252 1.31 2.00 -13.69
CA GLU A 252 1.50 3.10 -12.74
C GLU A 252 2.73 3.94 -13.14
N THR A 253 3.87 3.30 -13.40
CA THR A 253 5.08 3.99 -13.86
C THR A 253 4.85 4.65 -15.23
N TYR A 254 4.09 4.03 -16.13
CA TYR A 254 3.66 4.66 -17.37
C TYR A 254 2.91 5.96 -17.12
N ALA A 255 1.95 5.98 -16.20
CA ALA A 255 1.22 7.21 -15.86
C ALA A 255 2.15 8.30 -15.30
N LYS A 256 3.10 7.96 -14.44
CA LYS A 256 4.11 8.89 -13.90
C LYS A 256 5.02 9.47 -15.00
N ALA A 257 5.46 8.62 -15.93
CA ALA A 257 6.27 9.03 -17.08
C ALA A 257 5.48 9.97 -18.01
N GLN A 258 4.21 9.64 -18.30
CA GLN A 258 3.32 10.48 -19.12
C GLN A 258 3.02 11.83 -18.45
N PHE A 259 2.81 11.86 -17.14
CA PHE A 259 2.62 13.12 -16.42
C PHE A 259 3.86 14.02 -16.52
N SER A 260 5.05 13.43 -16.40
CA SER A 260 6.33 14.14 -16.53
C SER A 260 6.58 14.65 -17.95
N LEU A 261 6.25 13.84 -18.97
CA LEU A 261 6.24 14.26 -20.38
C LEU A 261 5.29 15.44 -20.61
N GLY A 262 4.07 15.38 -20.06
CA GLY A 262 3.09 16.46 -20.16
C GLY A 262 3.64 17.79 -19.67
N ARG A 263 4.31 17.81 -18.50
CA ARG A 263 4.95 19.02 -17.97
C ARG A 263 6.02 19.58 -18.90
N ILE A 264 6.88 18.75 -19.47
CA ILE A 264 7.92 19.22 -20.41
C ILE A 264 7.31 19.73 -21.72
N TYR A 265 6.33 19.02 -22.29
CA TYR A 265 5.67 19.47 -23.51
C TYR A 265 4.93 20.79 -23.30
N GLU A 266 4.37 21.00 -22.11
CA GLU A 266 3.75 22.26 -21.73
C GLU A 266 4.77 23.41 -21.75
N ASP A 267 5.93 23.22 -21.13
CA ASP A 267 7.03 24.19 -21.13
C ASP A 267 7.55 24.49 -22.55
N LYS A 268 7.57 23.48 -23.43
CA LYS A 268 7.89 23.63 -24.86
C LYS A 268 6.76 24.28 -25.68
N GLY A 269 5.55 24.39 -25.13
CA GLY A 269 4.37 24.94 -25.81
C GLY A 269 3.69 23.98 -26.79
N GLU A 270 3.96 22.68 -26.69
CA GLU A 270 3.41 21.62 -27.55
C GLU A 270 2.06 21.13 -27.03
N LEU A 271 1.00 21.92 -27.25
CA LEU A 271 -0.30 21.72 -26.62
C LEU A 271 -0.94 20.34 -26.86
N ASN A 272 -0.82 19.79 -28.07
CA ASN A 272 -1.42 18.49 -28.40
C ASN A 272 -0.74 17.35 -27.64
N HIS A 273 0.59 17.26 -27.70
CA HIS A 273 1.36 16.27 -26.93
C HIS A 273 1.16 16.43 -25.43
N THR A 274 1.03 17.67 -24.95
CA THR A 274 0.74 17.96 -23.53
C THR A 274 -0.60 17.35 -23.10
N LYS A 275 -1.68 17.62 -23.84
CA LYS A 275 -3.02 17.09 -23.52
C LYS A 275 -3.08 15.58 -23.63
N GLU A 276 -2.43 14.99 -24.63
CA GLU A 276 -2.33 13.54 -24.78
C GLU A 276 -1.61 12.90 -23.58
N ALA A 277 -0.46 13.44 -23.18
CA ALA A 277 0.32 12.93 -22.06
C ALA A 277 -0.45 13.04 -20.73
N TYR A 278 -1.11 14.17 -20.46
CA TYR A 278 -2.01 14.28 -19.31
C TYR A 278 -3.21 13.33 -19.40
N CYS A 279 -3.75 13.06 -20.61
CA CYS A 279 -4.79 12.04 -20.81
C CYS A 279 -4.32 10.66 -20.33
N ASN A 280 -3.13 10.27 -20.79
CA ASN A 280 -2.55 8.95 -20.55
C ASN A 280 -2.22 8.73 -19.06
N ALA A 281 -1.91 9.80 -18.33
CA ALA A 281 -1.61 9.77 -16.91
C ALA A 281 -2.83 9.66 -15.99
N ARG A 282 -4.05 9.98 -16.48
CA ARG A 282 -5.27 10.08 -15.66
C ARG A 282 -5.67 8.81 -14.91
N ASN A 283 -5.23 7.62 -15.33
CA ASN A 283 -5.66 6.37 -14.68
C ASN A 283 -5.15 6.26 -13.24
N PHE A 284 -3.91 6.70 -12.98
CA PHE A 284 -3.29 6.67 -11.66
C PHE A 284 -3.13 8.08 -11.07
N LEU A 285 -2.91 9.09 -11.91
CA LEU A 285 -2.69 10.48 -11.50
C LEU A 285 -3.87 11.36 -11.91
N TYR A 286 -5.10 10.92 -11.62
CA TYR A 286 -6.31 11.60 -12.09
C TYR A 286 -6.34 13.06 -11.66
N TYR A 287 -6.20 13.34 -10.37
CA TYR A 287 -6.26 14.70 -9.85
C TYR A 287 -5.21 15.61 -10.48
N GLU A 288 -3.95 15.15 -10.48
CA GLU A 288 -2.81 15.91 -10.98
C GLU A 288 -2.92 16.17 -12.48
N SER A 289 -3.32 15.17 -13.25
CA SER A 289 -3.43 15.26 -14.70
C SER A 289 -4.66 16.05 -15.13
N GLU A 290 -5.79 15.85 -14.45
CA GLU A 290 -7.05 16.55 -14.74
C GLU A 290 -6.95 18.03 -14.40
N ARG A 291 -6.33 18.40 -13.28
CA ARG A 291 -6.13 19.82 -12.96
C ARG A 291 -5.16 20.47 -13.95
N ALA A 292 -4.08 19.79 -14.32
CA ALA A 292 -3.12 20.31 -15.30
C ALA A 292 -3.80 20.50 -16.67
N TRP A 293 -4.59 19.53 -17.12
CA TRP A 293 -5.41 19.67 -18.32
C TRP A 293 -6.36 20.87 -18.23
N ARG A 294 -7.12 21.00 -17.13
CA ARG A 294 -8.08 22.10 -16.95
C ARG A 294 -7.43 23.48 -16.99
N ILE A 295 -6.19 23.59 -16.48
CA ILE A 295 -5.38 24.80 -16.59
C ILE A 295 -5.16 25.15 -18.07
N LEU A 296 -4.89 24.16 -18.93
CA LEU A 296 -4.68 24.39 -20.36
C LEU A 296 -5.94 24.88 -21.10
N ASP A 297 -7.12 24.59 -20.57
CA ASP A 297 -8.39 25.11 -21.11
C ASP A 297 -8.68 26.55 -20.69
N CYS A 298 -7.89 27.12 -19.77
CA CYS A 298 -7.97 28.54 -19.40
C CYS A 298 -7.15 29.42 -20.36
N PRO A 299 -7.31 30.75 -20.33
CA PRO A 299 -6.45 31.67 -21.08
C PRO A 299 -4.96 31.49 -20.74
N LYS A 300 -4.10 31.38 -21.75
CA LYS A 300 -2.66 31.05 -21.62
C LYS A 300 -1.90 31.94 -20.64
N PHE A 301 -2.25 33.22 -20.53
CA PHE A 301 -1.59 34.15 -19.61
C PHE A 301 -1.84 33.81 -18.12
N LEU A 302 -2.82 32.97 -17.81
CA LEU A 302 -3.12 32.49 -16.45
C LEU A 302 -2.39 31.21 -16.06
N TYR A 303 -1.81 30.46 -17.00
CA TYR A 303 -1.21 29.14 -16.72
C TYR A 303 -0.26 29.19 -15.53
N LYS A 304 0.69 30.14 -15.54
CA LYS A 304 1.64 30.31 -14.43
C LYS A 304 0.95 30.52 -13.08
N LYS A 305 -0.12 31.33 -13.02
CA LYS A 305 -0.86 31.60 -11.77
C LYS A 305 -1.63 30.39 -11.29
N LEU A 306 -2.25 29.64 -12.21
CA LEU A 306 -3.03 28.46 -11.85
C LEU A 306 -2.15 27.26 -11.46
N HIS A 307 -0.97 27.12 -12.08
CA HIS A 307 0.03 26.15 -11.63
C HIS A 307 0.61 26.52 -10.27
N GLU A 308 0.83 27.82 -10.02
CA GLU A 308 1.23 28.31 -8.69
C GLU A 308 0.14 28.05 -7.64
N LEU A 309 -1.14 28.22 -7.99
CA LEU A 309 -2.28 27.86 -7.16
C LEU A 309 -2.24 26.36 -6.81
N ALA A 310 -2.08 25.48 -7.81
CA ALA A 310 -1.99 24.04 -7.62
C ALA A 310 -0.79 23.65 -6.73
N ALA A 311 0.39 24.23 -6.99
CA ALA A 311 1.59 23.96 -6.21
C ALA A 311 1.44 24.37 -4.73
N ASN A 312 0.74 25.47 -4.44
CA ASN A 312 0.49 25.86 -3.04
C ASN A 312 -0.54 24.97 -2.36
N THR A 313 -1.56 24.51 -3.09
CA THR A 313 -2.47 23.47 -2.60
C THR A 313 -1.69 22.20 -2.22
N ASP A 314 -0.76 21.75 -3.06
CA ASP A 314 0.06 20.56 -2.79
C ASP A 314 0.95 20.74 -1.56
N LYS A 315 1.56 21.92 -1.39
CA LYS A 315 2.36 22.24 -0.19
C LYS A 315 1.53 22.21 1.08
N ILE A 316 0.29 22.71 1.03
CA ILE A 316 -0.65 22.62 2.14
C ILE A 316 -0.97 21.15 2.43
N LEU A 317 -1.41 20.39 1.43
CA LEU A 317 -1.79 18.98 1.60
C LEU A 317 -0.63 18.15 2.18
N THR A 318 0.59 18.36 1.68
CA THR A 318 1.81 17.73 2.19
C THR A 318 2.05 18.09 3.66
N SER A 319 1.84 19.34 4.05
CA SER A 319 1.99 19.79 5.45
C SER A 319 0.96 19.16 6.39
N LEU A 320 -0.24 18.84 5.88
CA LEU A 320 -1.36 18.23 6.63
C LEU A 320 -1.26 16.70 6.74
N GLN A 321 -0.38 16.05 5.97
CA GLN A 321 -0.13 14.61 6.12
C GLN A 321 0.41 14.33 7.53
N ILE A 322 -0.08 13.23 8.10
CA ILE A 322 0.24 12.82 9.47
C ILE A 322 1.64 12.20 9.52
N ASP A 323 2.39 12.63 10.55
CA ASP A 323 3.75 12.18 10.81
C ASP A 323 3.74 10.92 11.68
N LEU A 324 4.47 9.89 11.25
CA LEU A 324 4.49 8.60 11.90
C LEU A 324 5.31 8.58 13.20
N ASP A 325 6.14 9.59 13.48
CA ASP A 325 7.01 9.60 14.65
C ASP A 325 6.22 9.90 15.94
N PHE A 326 5.35 10.91 15.93
CA PHE A 326 4.54 11.30 17.10
C PHE A 326 3.07 10.84 17.01
N GLU A 327 2.58 10.56 15.81
CA GLU A 327 1.16 10.29 15.51
C GLU A 327 0.99 8.91 14.86
N SER A 328 1.84 7.95 15.25
CA SER A 328 1.89 6.59 14.67
C SER A 328 0.58 5.78 14.76
N LYS A 329 -0.40 6.28 15.54
CA LYS A 329 -1.67 5.63 15.86
C LYS A 329 -2.77 6.66 15.98
N VAL A 330 -3.94 6.34 15.43
CA VAL A 330 -5.16 7.15 15.53
C VAL A 330 -6.35 6.27 15.89
N SER A 331 -7.40 6.91 16.37
CA SER A 331 -8.58 6.22 16.91
C SER A 331 -9.83 6.51 16.10
N HIS A 332 -10.61 5.46 15.81
CA HIS A 332 -11.97 5.59 15.32
C HIS A 332 -12.95 5.24 16.44
N TYR A 333 -13.80 6.19 16.82
CA TYR A 333 -14.83 5.97 17.83
C TYR A 333 -16.09 5.39 17.20
N SER A 334 -16.52 4.23 17.67
CA SER A 334 -17.64 3.50 17.08
C SER A 334 -18.44 2.75 18.13
N ARG A 335 -19.51 2.09 17.68
CA ARG A 335 -20.36 1.21 18.48
C ARG A 335 -19.68 -0.14 18.68
N ALA A 336 -19.95 -0.79 19.80
CA ALA A 336 -19.45 -2.14 20.04
C ALA A 336 -19.99 -3.12 18.99
N SER A 337 -21.28 -3.04 18.68
CA SER A 337 -21.93 -3.82 17.61
C SER A 337 -21.25 -3.65 16.25
N THR A 338 -20.83 -2.43 15.92
CA THR A 338 -20.14 -2.16 14.64
C THR A 338 -18.76 -2.80 14.61
N ALA A 339 -17.99 -2.76 15.70
CA ALA A 339 -16.69 -3.44 15.71
C ALA A 339 -16.79 -4.96 15.63
N PHE A 340 -17.80 -5.57 16.27
CA PHE A 340 -18.03 -7.01 16.09
C PHE A 340 -18.28 -7.36 14.62
N ASN A 341 -19.12 -6.59 13.93
CA ASN A 341 -19.33 -6.77 12.48
C ASN A 341 -18.05 -6.61 11.66
N LEU A 342 -17.18 -5.65 12.01
CA LEU A 342 -15.90 -5.41 11.32
C LEU A 342 -14.86 -6.51 11.57
N PHE A 343 -14.95 -7.23 12.69
CA PHE A 343 -14.03 -8.32 13.02
C PHE A 343 -14.53 -9.68 12.52
N GLY A 344 -15.84 -9.85 12.41
CA GLY A 344 -16.44 -11.15 12.17
C GLY A 344 -16.30 -12.08 13.37
N ASP A 345 -16.78 -13.30 13.19
CA ASP A 345 -16.66 -14.39 14.16
C ASP A 345 -16.57 -15.73 13.43
N GLU A 346 -15.35 -16.23 13.26
CA GLU A 346 -15.10 -17.51 12.61
C GLU A 346 -15.80 -18.67 13.30
N LYS A 347 -15.97 -18.64 14.64
CA LYS A 347 -16.63 -19.72 15.38
C LYS A 347 -18.13 -19.79 15.05
N ASN A 348 -18.72 -18.66 14.66
CA ASN A 348 -20.13 -18.54 14.29
C ASN A 348 -20.32 -18.43 12.76
N ASN A 349 -19.28 -18.67 11.95
CA ASN A 349 -19.30 -18.51 10.48
C ASN A 349 -19.71 -17.09 10.00
N GLU A 350 -19.45 -16.07 10.81
CA GLU A 350 -19.71 -14.67 10.46
C GLU A 350 -18.46 -14.06 9.84
N LYS A 351 -18.52 -13.70 8.56
CA LYS A 351 -17.41 -13.04 7.88
C LYS A 351 -17.30 -11.57 8.30
N PRO A 352 -16.08 -11.02 8.43
CA PRO A 352 -15.89 -9.59 8.70
C PRO A 352 -16.52 -8.74 7.59
N SER A 353 -17.16 -7.64 8.01
CA SER A 353 -17.62 -6.57 7.12
C SER A 353 -16.48 -5.60 6.81
N ASN A 354 -16.58 -4.91 5.67
CA ASN A 354 -15.60 -3.92 5.27
C ASN A 354 -15.77 -2.60 6.05
N PHE A 355 -14.64 -1.92 6.27
CA PHE A 355 -14.66 -0.55 6.79
C PHE A 355 -15.26 0.39 5.72
N ARG A 356 -15.99 1.42 6.13
CA ARG A 356 -16.77 2.26 5.20
C ARG A 356 -16.36 3.71 5.30
N LEU A 357 -16.28 4.39 4.17
CA LEU A 357 -16.25 5.85 4.09
C LEU A 357 -17.66 6.34 3.74
N SER A 358 -18.20 7.24 4.55
CA SER A 358 -19.57 7.75 4.42
C SER A 358 -19.58 9.11 3.74
N THR A 359 -20.70 9.47 3.13
CA THR A 359 -20.83 10.79 2.50
C THR A 359 -20.53 11.95 3.48
N ILE A 360 -19.79 12.94 3.01
CA ILE A 360 -19.48 14.18 3.76
C ILE A 360 -20.74 14.91 4.22
N ARG A 361 -21.88 14.73 3.54
CA ARG A 361 -23.14 15.38 3.91
C ARG A 361 -23.75 14.86 5.22
N GLY A 362 -23.26 13.74 5.74
CA GLY A 362 -23.74 13.12 6.99
C GLY A 362 -22.96 13.52 8.24
N VAL A 363 -22.00 14.45 8.14
CA VAL A 363 -21.15 14.87 9.27
C VAL A 363 -21.87 15.85 10.20
N ASN A 364 -21.37 15.98 11.43
CA ASN A 364 -21.97 16.83 12.47
C ASN A 364 -21.79 18.33 12.21
N ASP A 365 -20.73 18.74 11.50
CA ASP A 365 -20.47 20.13 11.14
C ASP A 365 -21.17 20.45 9.81
N PRO A 366 -22.31 21.18 9.81
CA PRO A 366 -23.04 21.50 8.58
C PRO A 366 -22.29 22.51 7.71
N THR A 367 -21.20 23.11 8.21
CA THR A 367 -20.36 24.05 7.47
C THR A 367 -19.16 23.37 6.83
N GLU A 368 -18.97 22.06 7.01
CA GLU A 368 -17.90 21.32 6.32
C GLU A 368 -18.05 21.45 4.80
N GLY A 369 -16.95 21.86 4.16
CA GLY A 369 -16.94 22.22 2.75
C GLY A 369 -17.40 23.65 2.43
N LEU A 370 -17.81 24.44 3.43
CA LEU A 370 -18.27 25.83 3.28
C LEU A 370 -17.43 26.85 4.06
N VAL A 371 -16.55 26.40 4.95
CA VAL A 371 -15.80 27.29 5.87
C VAL A 371 -14.91 28.30 5.12
N LEU A 372 -14.37 27.90 3.96
CA LEU A 372 -13.54 28.77 3.12
C LEU A 372 -14.38 29.68 2.20
N GLY A 373 -15.70 29.49 2.14
CA GLY A 373 -16.66 30.23 1.33
C GLY A 373 -16.53 31.72 1.37
N LYS A 374 -16.47 32.27 2.58
CA LYS A 374 -16.33 33.70 2.80
C LYS A 374 -15.08 34.28 2.13
N TYR A 375 -13.97 33.54 2.12
CA TYR A 375 -12.73 33.97 1.48
C TYR A 375 -12.82 33.86 -0.04
N TRP A 376 -13.51 32.84 -0.56
CA TRP A 376 -13.78 32.71 -2.00
C TRP A 376 -14.75 33.79 -2.50
N ASP A 377 -15.81 34.08 -1.76
CA ASP A 377 -16.81 35.10 -2.07
C ASP A 377 -16.19 36.51 -2.15
N GLN A 378 -15.21 36.81 -1.29
CA GLN A 378 -14.42 38.06 -1.36
C GLN A 378 -13.73 38.24 -2.71
N GLN A 379 -13.43 37.15 -3.41
CA GLN A 379 -12.81 37.14 -4.74
C GLN A 379 -13.83 37.01 -5.87
N GLY A 380 -15.13 37.12 -5.57
CA GLY A 380 -16.22 36.97 -6.54
C GLY A 380 -16.47 35.51 -6.96
N ILE A 381 -15.95 34.54 -6.20
CA ILE A 381 -16.16 33.11 -6.43
C ILE A 381 -17.34 32.68 -5.56
N SER A 382 -18.56 32.75 -6.09
CA SER A 382 -19.74 32.31 -5.33
C SER A 382 -19.68 30.83 -4.99
N GLU A 383 -19.99 30.49 -3.75
CA GLU A 383 -19.97 29.12 -3.23
C GLU A 383 -21.12 28.21 -3.74
N THR A 384 -22.18 28.80 -4.33
CA THR A 384 -23.48 28.12 -4.56
C THR A 384 -23.59 27.22 -5.80
N ILE A 385 -22.51 26.99 -6.54
CA ILE A 385 -22.53 26.02 -7.64
C ILE A 385 -21.70 24.82 -7.18
N HIS A 386 -22.34 23.92 -6.44
CA HIS A 386 -21.78 22.57 -6.24
C HIS A 386 -21.34 22.03 -7.60
N ILE A 387 -20.14 21.44 -7.67
CA ILE A 387 -19.80 20.62 -8.84
C ILE A 387 -20.78 19.44 -8.75
N ASN A 388 -21.90 19.54 -9.47
CA ASN A 388 -23.07 18.67 -9.34
C ASN A 388 -22.78 17.19 -9.67
N GLU A 389 -21.54 16.88 -10.02
CA GLU A 389 -21.11 15.59 -10.55
C GLU A 389 -20.21 14.81 -9.57
N THR A 390 -19.63 15.46 -8.54
CA THR A 390 -18.70 14.80 -7.60
C THR A 390 -19.35 14.43 -6.26
N ALA A 391 -19.07 13.22 -5.79
CA ALA A 391 -19.40 12.72 -4.46
C ALA A 391 -18.13 12.64 -3.61
N THR A 392 -18.20 13.06 -2.35
CA THR A 392 -17.10 12.98 -1.38
C THR A 392 -17.50 12.08 -0.22
N PHE A 393 -16.62 11.13 0.08
CA PHE A 393 -16.73 10.15 1.14
C PHE A 393 -15.56 10.30 2.10
N ILE A 394 -15.81 10.22 3.40
CA ILE A 394 -14.78 10.34 4.43
C ILE A 394 -14.97 9.30 5.53
N SER A 395 -13.87 9.04 6.25
CA SER A 395 -13.92 8.44 7.59
C SER A 395 -13.03 9.22 8.53
N CYS A 396 -13.60 9.58 9.67
CA CYS A 396 -12.95 10.39 10.69
C CYS A 396 -12.23 9.53 11.74
N PHE A 397 -11.08 10.00 12.15
CA PHE A 397 -10.25 9.47 13.22
C PHE A 397 -9.83 10.64 14.13
N THR A 398 -9.32 10.32 15.30
CA THR A 398 -8.80 11.31 16.25
C THR A 398 -7.46 10.86 16.80
N PHE A 399 -6.62 11.84 17.15
CA PHE A 399 -5.33 11.58 17.79
C PHE A 399 -5.47 11.09 19.24
N ASN A 400 -6.65 11.28 19.84
CA ASN A 400 -6.89 10.99 21.25
C ASN A 400 -7.56 9.62 21.42
N HIS A 401 -6.81 8.62 21.88
CA HIS A 401 -7.29 7.22 21.93
C HIS A 401 -8.25 6.91 23.07
N ASP A 402 -8.18 7.66 24.17
CA ASP A 402 -8.99 7.50 25.38
C ASP A 402 -9.55 8.85 25.84
N SER A 403 -10.43 9.44 25.01
CA SER A 403 -11.12 10.71 25.26
C SER A 403 -12.56 10.52 25.73
N LEU A 404 -12.88 11.14 26.87
CA LEU A 404 -14.24 11.18 27.41
C LEU A 404 -15.20 11.93 26.49
N ASN A 405 -14.77 13.06 25.93
CA ASN A 405 -15.60 13.87 25.03
C ASN A 405 -15.99 13.05 23.80
N GLN A 406 -15.06 12.28 23.24
CA GLN A 406 -15.33 11.38 22.13
C GLN A 406 -16.35 10.29 22.50
N PHE A 407 -16.19 9.63 23.65
CA PHE A 407 -17.16 8.63 24.14
C PHE A 407 -18.56 9.20 24.42
N ARG A 408 -18.67 10.49 24.75
CA ARG A 408 -19.96 11.17 24.96
C ARG A 408 -20.64 11.56 23.66
N LEU A 409 -19.89 11.76 22.59
CA LEU A 409 -20.41 12.25 21.30
C LEU A 409 -20.65 11.10 20.32
N TYR A 410 -19.76 10.10 20.28
CA TYR A 410 -19.73 9.06 19.26
C TYR A 410 -19.90 7.65 19.84
N GLY A 411 -20.22 6.71 18.96
CA GLY A 411 -20.31 5.29 19.30
C GLY A 411 -21.45 4.92 20.25
N LYS A 412 -22.45 5.81 20.41
CA LYS A 412 -23.60 5.59 21.31
C LYS A 412 -24.40 4.37 20.85
N GLU A 413 -24.50 3.37 21.72
CA GLU A 413 -25.47 2.28 21.62
C GLU A 413 -26.80 2.76 22.21
N ASP A 414 -27.90 2.54 21.48
CA ASP A 414 -29.26 2.95 21.89
C ASP A 414 -29.39 4.44 22.29
N GLY A 415 -28.50 5.30 21.75
CA GLY A 415 -28.46 6.73 22.07
C GLY A 415 -27.81 7.09 23.42
N LEU A 416 -27.29 6.11 24.15
CA LEU A 416 -26.69 6.31 25.48
C LEU A 416 -25.22 6.77 25.37
N GLU A 417 -24.84 7.79 26.14
CA GLU A 417 -23.47 8.28 26.22
C GLU A 417 -22.52 7.25 26.85
N ALA A 418 -21.25 7.26 26.43
CA ALA A 418 -20.19 6.41 26.97
C ALA A 418 -20.54 4.91 26.99
N THR A 419 -21.18 4.46 25.91
CA THR A 419 -21.44 3.03 25.60
C THR A 419 -20.65 2.54 24.38
N GLY A 420 -19.91 3.45 23.73
CA GLY A 420 -19.08 3.15 22.57
C GLY A 420 -17.68 2.64 22.90
N ILE A 421 -16.90 2.46 21.86
CA ILE A 421 -15.52 1.97 21.91
C ILE A 421 -14.61 2.87 21.05
N SER A 422 -13.32 2.84 21.34
CA SER A 422 -12.27 3.44 20.51
C SER A 422 -11.43 2.33 19.89
N LEU A 423 -11.46 2.23 18.57
CA LEU A 423 -10.62 1.33 17.79
C LEU A 423 -9.32 2.06 17.45
N VAL A 424 -8.19 1.63 18.02
CA VAL A 424 -6.88 2.25 17.79
C VAL A 424 -6.19 1.52 16.63
N PHE A 425 -5.98 2.23 15.52
CA PHE A 425 -5.37 1.72 14.31
C PHE A 425 -3.87 1.96 14.30
N ASN A 426 -3.13 0.97 13.80
CA ASN A 426 -1.74 1.14 13.38
C ASN A 426 -1.67 1.88 12.04
N LYS A 427 -0.53 2.53 11.79
CA LYS A 427 -0.26 3.26 10.55
C LYS A 427 -0.46 2.43 9.28
N ASP A 428 -0.25 1.11 9.34
CA ASP A 428 -0.30 0.23 8.17
C ASP A 428 -1.72 0.02 7.62
N PHE A 429 -2.76 0.45 8.36
CA PHE A 429 -4.14 0.55 7.85
C PHE A 429 -4.29 1.65 6.78
N PHE A 430 -3.41 2.64 6.81
CA PHE A 430 -3.42 3.78 5.91
C PHE A 430 -2.30 3.66 4.88
N ASN A 431 -2.42 4.41 3.79
CA ASN A 431 -1.34 4.49 2.82
C ASN A 431 -0.26 5.47 3.31
N ILE A 432 0.94 4.95 3.58
CA ILE A 432 2.09 5.76 4.00
C ILE A 432 3.11 5.99 2.88
N HIS A 433 2.91 5.37 1.70
CA HIS A 433 3.89 5.33 0.60
C HIS A 433 3.40 5.93 -0.72
N LEU A 434 2.14 6.35 -0.82
CA LEU A 434 1.62 6.94 -2.06
C LEU A 434 2.35 8.26 -2.37
N ASP A 435 3.01 8.38 -3.52
CA ASP A 435 3.71 9.61 -3.88
C ASP A 435 2.78 10.70 -4.45
N HIS A 436 1.52 10.35 -4.76
CA HIS A 436 0.52 11.22 -5.38
C HIS A 436 -0.79 11.29 -4.57
N LEU A 437 -1.69 12.21 -4.93
CA LEU A 437 -2.98 12.44 -4.25
C LEU A 437 -4.06 11.49 -4.79
N GLY A 438 -3.91 10.18 -4.53
CA GLY A 438 -4.80 9.13 -5.07
C GLY A 438 -6.21 9.03 -4.48
N PHE A 439 -6.70 10.04 -3.75
CA PHE A 439 -8.06 10.03 -3.21
C PHE A 439 -9.09 10.74 -4.09
N ILE A 440 -8.69 11.38 -5.18
CA ILE A 440 -9.63 11.92 -6.18
C ILE A 440 -9.47 11.12 -7.46
N THR A 441 -10.54 10.43 -7.88
CA THR A 441 -10.50 9.45 -8.97
C THR A 441 -11.54 9.73 -10.05
N ASN A 442 -11.37 9.08 -11.20
CA ASN A 442 -12.34 9.07 -12.30
C ASN A 442 -13.33 7.90 -12.11
N PRO A 443 -14.63 8.05 -12.40
CA PRO A 443 -15.59 6.94 -12.40
C PRO A 443 -15.34 5.96 -13.55
N SER A 444 -14.29 5.14 -13.48
CA SER A 444 -14.02 3.98 -14.37
C SER A 444 -12.59 3.41 -14.22
N SER A 445 -11.81 3.82 -13.21
CA SER A 445 -10.38 3.45 -13.14
C SER A 445 -10.10 1.94 -13.00
N ASP A 446 -11.11 1.09 -12.77
CA ASP A 446 -10.91 -0.36 -12.68
C ASP A 446 -10.91 -1.09 -14.05
N ASN A 447 -10.98 -0.37 -15.18
CA ASN A 447 -10.66 -0.94 -16.50
C ASN A 447 -9.15 -0.81 -16.81
N ALA A 448 -8.32 -1.44 -15.98
CA ALA A 448 -6.95 -1.83 -16.34
C ALA A 448 -6.92 -3.00 -17.35
N SER A 449 -8.07 -3.45 -17.83
CA SER A 449 -8.20 -4.34 -18.98
C SER A 449 -9.35 -3.85 -19.86
N LEU A 450 -9.08 -3.72 -21.16
CA LEU A 450 -9.98 -3.28 -22.24
C LEU A 450 -10.01 -1.77 -22.54
N MET A 451 -8.99 -1.32 -23.26
CA MET A 451 -9.25 -0.48 -24.44
C MET A 451 -8.62 -1.17 -25.66
N GLU A 452 -9.36 -2.14 -26.21
CA GLU A 452 -9.12 -2.62 -27.57
C GLU A 452 -9.54 -1.52 -28.56
N GLU A 453 -8.60 -1.07 -29.39
CA GLU A 453 -8.93 -0.38 -30.63
C GLU A 453 -9.59 -1.36 -31.64
N PRO A 454 -10.42 -0.87 -32.57
CA PRO A 454 -11.35 -1.70 -33.31
C PRO A 454 -10.71 -2.35 -34.54
N SER A 455 -10.43 -3.66 -34.50
CA SER A 455 -10.37 -4.45 -35.74
C SER A 455 -10.60 -5.97 -35.59
N LYS A 456 -11.79 -6.37 -36.06
CA LYS A 456 -12.13 -7.59 -36.84
C LYS A 456 -11.82 -9.00 -36.27
N THR A 457 -12.95 -9.67 -35.99
CA THR A 457 -13.28 -11.08 -36.31
C THR A 457 -12.49 -12.21 -35.63
N SER A 458 -13.12 -12.88 -34.66
CA SER A 458 -13.75 -14.19 -34.89
C SER A 458 -14.42 -14.69 -33.60
N LYS A 459 -15.54 -15.41 -33.79
CA LYS A 459 -16.42 -15.92 -32.74
C LYS A 459 -15.78 -17.11 -32.02
N THR A 460 -15.81 -17.09 -30.69
CA THR A 460 -16.02 -18.31 -29.91
C THR A 460 -16.75 -17.98 -28.62
N GLU A 461 -17.93 -18.55 -28.45
CA GLU A 461 -18.78 -18.47 -27.28
C GLU A 461 -18.07 -19.06 -26.07
N LYS A 462 -17.78 -18.24 -25.05
CA LYS A 462 -17.52 -18.71 -23.69
C LYS A 462 -18.60 -18.16 -22.78
N GLN A 463 -19.32 -19.09 -22.17
CA GLN A 463 -20.37 -18.88 -21.19
C GLN A 463 -19.92 -17.91 -20.09
N SER A 464 -20.71 -16.86 -19.91
CA SER A 464 -20.57 -15.85 -18.87
C SER A 464 -20.76 -16.47 -17.49
N LYS A 465 -19.67 -16.70 -16.76
CA LYS A 465 -19.71 -16.66 -15.30
C LYS A 465 -19.89 -15.18 -14.92
N LYS A 466 -21.01 -14.85 -14.27
CA LYS A 466 -21.15 -13.60 -13.51
C LYS A 466 -20.08 -13.63 -12.42
N ASN A 467 -18.96 -12.94 -12.65
CA ASN A 467 -18.09 -12.55 -11.56
C ASN A 467 -18.79 -11.40 -10.85
N ASP A 468 -19.22 -11.62 -9.60
CA ASP A 468 -19.55 -10.53 -8.68
C ASP A 468 -18.25 -9.75 -8.44
N LYS A 469 -17.99 -8.73 -9.26
CA LYS A 469 -16.88 -7.80 -9.03
C LYS A 469 -17.27 -6.94 -7.83
N THR A 470 -16.69 -7.22 -6.67
CA THR A 470 -16.69 -6.29 -5.53
C THR A 470 -15.65 -5.21 -5.78
N PHE A 471 -16.05 -3.94 -5.73
CA PHE A 471 -15.18 -2.80 -5.97
C PHE A 471 -14.84 -2.12 -4.63
N PHE A 472 -13.54 -1.97 -4.35
CA PHE A 472 -13.06 -1.37 -3.11
C PHE A 472 -12.30 -0.07 -3.35
N VAL A 473 -12.28 0.78 -2.31
CA VAL A 473 -11.37 1.91 -2.20
C VAL A 473 -10.08 1.41 -1.59
N GLU A 474 -8.99 1.59 -2.34
CA GLU A 474 -7.62 1.27 -1.94
C GLU A 474 -7.18 2.08 -0.72
N LYS A 475 -6.03 1.71 -0.14
CA LYS A 475 -5.48 2.45 1.00
C LYS A 475 -5.36 3.95 0.72
N CYS A 476 -5.95 4.74 1.61
CA CYS A 476 -5.93 6.20 1.52
C CYS A 476 -4.89 6.80 2.49
N LYS A 477 -4.31 7.93 2.08
CA LYS A 477 -3.51 8.77 2.98
C LYS A 477 -4.40 9.39 4.07
N LEU A 478 -3.84 9.51 5.26
CA LEU A 478 -4.50 10.13 6.41
C LEU A 478 -4.09 11.60 6.53
N TYR A 479 -5.07 12.49 6.52
CA TYR A 479 -4.88 13.94 6.57
C TYR A 479 -5.42 14.52 7.86
N ARG A 480 -4.73 15.51 8.39
CA ARG A 480 -5.16 16.25 9.56
C ARG A 480 -6.13 17.36 9.19
N CYS A 481 -7.17 17.55 10.01
CA CYS A 481 -8.12 18.63 9.81
C CYS A 481 -7.59 19.97 10.30
N ILE A 482 -8.04 21.03 9.64
CA ILE A 482 -7.80 22.42 9.98
C ILE A 482 -9.06 22.95 10.66
N TYR A 483 -8.88 23.67 11.75
CA TYR A 483 -9.96 24.41 12.40
C TYR A 483 -9.77 25.90 12.11
N LEU A 484 -10.74 26.49 11.45
CA LEU A 484 -10.72 27.89 11.02
C LEU A 484 -11.94 28.63 11.57
N ASP A 485 -11.69 29.80 12.12
CA ASP A 485 -12.71 30.80 12.38
C ASP A 485 -12.81 31.74 11.16
N PRO A 486 -13.89 31.66 10.36
CA PRO A 486 -14.06 32.51 9.18
C PRO A 486 -14.29 33.99 9.54
N GLU A 487 -14.61 34.33 10.79
CA GLU A 487 -14.82 35.71 11.21
C GLU A 487 -13.52 36.40 11.59
N THR A 488 -12.67 35.73 12.37
CA THR A 488 -11.42 36.32 12.88
C THR A 488 -10.19 35.96 12.05
N GLY A 489 -10.28 34.92 11.22
CA GLY A 489 -9.12 34.32 10.56
C GLY A 489 -8.22 33.50 11.50
N TYR A 490 -8.63 33.32 12.76
CA TYR A 490 -7.92 32.44 13.69
C TYR A 490 -7.96 31.00 13.17
N LEU A 491 -6.81 30.34 13.21
CA LEU A 491 -6.70 28.95 12.79
C LEU A 491 -5.74 28.17 13.67
N THR A 492 -6.04 26.88 13.77
CA THR A 492 -5.25 25.87 14.46
C THR A 492 -5.39 24.55 13.71
N LEU A 493 -4.38 23.69 13.83
CA LEU A 493 -4.49 22.31 13.35
C LEU A 493 -5.01 21.41 14.46
N ALA A 494 -5.68 20.32 14.07
CA ALA A 494 -5.90 19.20 14.98
C ALA A 494 -4.55 18.69 15.52
N ARG A 495 -4.54 18.12 16.72
CA ARG A 495 -3.31 17.68 17.40
C ARG A 495 -3.64 16.74 18.56
N ARG A 496 -2.62 16.04 19.05
CA ARG A 496 -2.68 15.29 20.31
C ARG A 496 -2.81 16.24 21.50
N ASP A 497 -3.52 15.79 22.54
CA ASP A 497 -3.54 16.53 23.80
C ASP A 497 -2.24 16.29 24.59
N LYS A 498 -1.74 17.33 25.25
CA LYS A 498 -0.57 17.24 26.15
C LYS A 498 -0.70 16.12 27.18
N SER A 499 -1.92 15.93 27.71
CA SER A 499 -2.21 14.88 28.70
C SER A 499 -1.90 13.47 28.18
N THR A 500 -2.01 13.21 26.87
CA THR A 500 -1.72 11.88 26.29
C THR A 500 -0.24 11.53 26.35
N PHE A 501 0.66 12.51 26.22
CA PHE A 501 2.11 12.29 26.38
C PHE A 501 2.45 11.86 27.81
N TYR A 502 1.83 12.50 28.79
CA TYR A 502 1.98 12.17 30.21
C TYR A 502 1.38 10.80 30.59
N ARG A 503 0.29 10.40 29.93
CA ARG A 503 -0.28 9.05 30.09
C ARG A 503 0.61 7.96 29.47
N ASN A 504 1.34 8.28 28.40
CA ASN A 504 2.22 7.33 27.71
C ASN A 504 3.59 7.17 28.39
N ASN A 505 4.30 8.27 28.65
CA ASN A 505 5.64 8.23 29.24
C ASN A 505 5.94 9.46 30.11
N ARG A 506 5.59 9.39 31.39
CA ARG A 506 5.80 10.49 32.35
C ARG A 506 7.23 11.04 32.39
N LYS A 507 8.25 10.23 32.12
CA LYS A 507 9.66 10.66 32.24
C LYS A 507 10.12 11.54 31.08
N LYS A 508 9.58 11.33 29.88
CA LYS A 508 9.94 12.06 28.66
C LYS A 508 8.82 12.96 28.12
N ALA A 509 7.64 12.93 28.75
CA ALA A 509 6.45 13.59 28.25
C ALA A 509 6.62 15.08 27.95
N GLU A 510 7.34 15.83 28.79
CA GLU A 510 7.54 17.27 28.55
C GLU A 510 8.43 17.52 27.34
N GLU A 511 9.57 16.82 27.24
CA GLU A 511 10.49 16.92 26.09
C GLU A 511 9.81 16.47 24.78
N GLU A 512 9.07 15.37 24.81
CA GLU A 512 8.32 14.86 23.65
C GLU A 512 7.18 15.83 23.26
N TRP A 513 6.51 16.44 24.22
CA TRP A 513 5.47 17.44 23.98
C TRP A 513 6.04 18.71 23.35
N GLU A 514 7.17 19.23 23.84
CA GLU A 514 7.81 20.43 23.28
C GLU A 514 8.18 20.21 21.81
N LYS A 515 8.85 19.09 21.49
CA LYS A 515 9.18 18.72 20.11
C LYS A 515 7.94 18.58 19.23
N TYR A 516 6.90 17.95 19.74
CA TYR A 516 5.64 17.80 19.02
C TYR A 516 4.97 19.16 18.78
N GLN A 517 4.96 20.04 19.78
CA GLN A 517 4.39 21.38 19.66
C GLN A 517 5.11 22.21 18.60
N ASP A 518 6.44 22.16 18.56
CA ASP A 518 7.24 22.84 17.53
C ASP A 518 6.90 22.32 16.11
N LEU A 519 6.77 21.00 15.95
CA LEU A 519 6.35 20.37 14.69
C LEU A 519 4.96 20.88 14.24
N ILE A 520 3.99 20.95 15.16
CA ILE A 520 2.65 21.44 14.85
C ILE A 520 2.67 22.93 14.48
N LEU A 521 3.45 23.74 15.20
CA LEU A 521 3.60 25.17 14.90
C LEU A 521 4.25 25.41 13.54
N GLU A 522 5.24 24.59 13.16
CA GLU A 522 5.84 24.65 11.82
C GLU A 522 4.81 24.35 10.72
N LYS A 523 4.01 23.28 10.90
CA LYS A 523 2.92 22.93 9.97
C LYS A 523 1.87 24.04 9.89
N GLU A 524 1.47 24.63 11.02
CA GLU A 524 0.56 25.78 11.08
C GLU A 524 1.11 27.00 10.33
N LYS A 525 2.41 27.29 10.51
CA LYS A 525 3.09 28.39 9.83
C LYS A 525 3.12 28.16 8.31
N ASN A 526 3.43 26.93 7.87
CA ASN A 526 3.42 26.57 6.45
C ASN A 526 2.01 26.74 5.85
N PHE A 527 0.98 26.29 6.56
CA PHE A 527 -0.40 26.48 6.13
C PHE A 527 -0.77 27.96 5.99
N LYS A 528 -0.52 28.77 7.03
CA LYS A 528 -0.78 30.23 7.01
C LYS A 528 -0.07 30.92 5.86
N LYS A 529 1.20 30.59 5.64
CA LYS A 529 2.01 31.11 4.54
C LYS A 529 1.35 30.85 3.19
N TYR A 530 1.03 29.60 2.88
CA TYR A 530 0.53 29.22 1.55
C TYR A 530 -0.94 29.55 1.34
N LEU A 531 -1.75 29.68 2.39
CA LEU A 531 -3.15 30.07 2.27
C LEU A 531 -3.35 31.59 2.27
N PHE A 532 -2.74 32.32 3.22
CA PHE A 532 -3.01 33.73 3.49
C PHE A 532 -1.83 34.67 3.21
N ASP A 533 -0.67 34.42 3.81
CA ASP A 533 0.32 35.49 4.08
C ASP A 533 1.29 35.80 2.93
N ASP A 534 1.61 34.82 2.07
CA ASP A 534 2.60 34.99 1.01
C ASP A 534 2.04 35.83 -0.17
N ASN A 535 2.91 36.57 -0.89
CA ASN A 535 2.53 37.24 -2.15
C ASN A 535 2.10 36.25 -3.22
N THR A 536 2.52 35.00 -3.04
CA THR A 536 2.16 33.84 -3.84
C THR A 536 1.16 32.95 -3.10
N SER A 537 0.46 33.40 -2.06
CA SER A 537 -0.53 32.56 -1.36
C SER A 537 -1.75 32.28 -2.23
N ILE A 538 -2.52 31.25 -1.89
CA ILE A 538 -3.78 30.90 -2.56
C ILE A 538 -4.68 32.13 -2.63
N LEU A 539 -4.91 32.84 -1.52
CA LEU A 539 -5.80 34.01 -1.51
C LEU A 539 -5.29 35.12 -2.43
N ARG A 540 -3.98 35.42 -2.40
CA ARG A 540 -3.37 36.43 -3.29
C ARG A 540 -3.40 36.05 -4.76
N ILE A 541 -3.29 34.76 -5.07
CA ILE A 541 -3.40 34.26 -6.44
C ILE A 541 -4.84 34.42 -6.93
N LEU A 542 -5.82 34.05 -6.11
CA LEU A 542 -7.24 34.23 -6.45
C LEU A 542 -7.59 35.71 -6.67
N GLU A 543 -7.12 36.61 -5.79
CA GLU A 543 -7.24 38.07 -5.97
C GLU A 543 -6.72 38.52 -7.35
N LYS A 544 -5.56 38.01 -7.76
CA LYS A 544 -4.96 38.36 -9.07
C LYS A 544 -5.75 37.78 -10.23
N VAL A 545 -6.16 36.52 -10.15
CA VAL A 545 -6.92 35.81 -11.20
C VAL A 545 -8.28 36.47 -11.42
N PHE A 546 -8.98 36.87 -10.37
CA PHE A 546 -10.30 37.49 -10.43
C PHE A 546 -10.27 39.02 -10.30
N SER A 547 -9.10 39.64 -10.49
CA SER A 547 -8.96 41.09 -10.47
C SER A 547 -9.77 41.77 -11.58
N LYS A 548 -10.20 43.01 -11.32
CA LYS A 548 -10.96 43.83 -12.30
C LYS A 548 -10.14 44.23 -13.53
N ASP A 549 -8.82 44.02 -13.48
CA ASP A 549 -7.90 44.34 -14.58
C ASP A 549 -8.07 43.36 -15.77
N PHE A 550 -8.68 42.19 -15.53
CA PHE A 550 -8.98 41.22 -16.59
C PHE A 550 -10.46 41.27 -16.98
N SER A 551 -10.72 41.29 -18.29
CA SER A 551 -12.05 41.15 -18.88
C SER A 551 -12.16 39.76 -19.52
N TYR A 552 -12.80 38.83 -18.82
CA TYR A 552 -13.07 37.48 -19.31
C TYR A 552 -14.40 37.43 -20.07
N THR A 553 -14.51 36.55 -21.07
CA THR A 553 -15.84 36.13 -21.55
C THR A 553 -16.56 35.30 -20.47
N GLU A 554 -17.87 35.13 -20.60
CA GLU A 554 -18.62 34.28 -19.67
C GLU A 554 -18.12 32.83 -19.71
N GLU A 555 -17.76 32.32 -20.89
CA GLU A 555 -17.19 30.98 -21.06
C GLU A 555 -15.82 30.85 -20.36
N GLU A 556 -14.92 31.81 -20.58
CA GLU A 556 -13.61 31.85 -19.93
C GLU A 556 -13.74 31.90 -18.41
N LYS A 557 -14.63 32.76 -17.91
CA LYS A 557 -14.89 32.89 -16.47
C LYS A 557 -15.40 31.58 -15.87
N GLN A 558 -16.32 30.90 -16.55
CA GLN A 558 -16.81 29.58 -16.11
C GLN A 558 -15.70 28.53 -16.11
N GLN A 559 -14.83 28.53 -17.11
CA GLN A 559 -13.71 27.58 -17.18
C GLN A 559 -12.68 27.82 -16.08
N ILE A 560 -12.34 29.09 -15.81
CA ILE A 560 -11.43 29.48 -14.72
C ILE A 560 -12.03 29.05 -13.37
N LEU A 561 -13.32 29.31 -13.13
CA LEU A 561 -14.01 28.90 -11.90
C LEU A 561 -14.00 27.38 -11.70
N LYS A 562 -14.30 26.60 -12.74
CA LYS A 562 -14.24 25.13 -12.70
C LYS A 562 -12.83 24.63 -12.38
N THR A 563 -11.81 25.25 -12.95
CA THR A 563 -10.40 24.89 -12.75
C THR A 563 -9.95 25.20 -11.34
N VAL A 564 -10.19 26.42 -10.86
CA VAL A 564 -9.86 26.84 -9.49
C VAL A 564 -10.53 25.95 -8.45
N ARG A 565 -11.83 25.66 -8.60
CA ARG A 565 -12.53 24.77 -7.67
C ARG A 565 -11.99 23.36 -7.68
N PHE A 566 -11.68 22.82 -8.86
CA PHE A 566 -11.08 21.50 -8.94
C PHE A 566 -9.71 21.48 -8.25
N ILE A 567 -8.88 22.49 -8.44
CA ILE A 567 -7.60 22.64 -7.73
C ILE A 567 -7.80 22.69 -6.21
N LEU A 568 -8.79 23.43 -5.71
CA LEU A 568 -8.99 23.61 -4.27
C LEU A 568 -9.84 22.52 -3.59
N LEU A 569 -10.40 21.60 -4.37
CA LEU A 569 -11.31 20.54 -3.91
C LEU A 569 -10.79 19.71 -2.73
N PRO A 570 -9.51 19.27 -2.70
CA PRO A 570 -8.94 18.64 -1.50
C PRO A 570 -9.05 19.45 -0.21
N LEU A 571 -8.82 20.77 -0.28
CA LEU A 571 -8.78 21.64 0.90
C LEU A 571 -10.17 21.90 1.45
N GLN A 572 -11.16 21.96 0.57
CA GLN A 572 -12.57 22.20 0.93
C GLN A 572 -13.03 21.26 2.05
N TYR A 573 -12.66 19.99 2.00
CA TYR A 573 -13.12 18.96 2.93
C TYR A 573 -12.12 18.64 4.05
N LEU A 574 -11.05 19.42 4.19
CA LEU A 574 -10.11 19.35 5.31
C LEU A 574 -10.27 20.52 6.29
N VAL A 575 -11.04 21.55 5.94
CA VAL A 575 -11.31 22.71 6.79
C VAL A 575 -12.66 22.56 7.48
N LYS A 576 -12.63 22.63 8.82
CA LYS A 576 -13.76 22.61 9.73
C LYS A 576 -13.91 23.94 10.44
N HIS A 577 -15.12 24.22 10.92
CA HIS A 577 -15.34 25.38 11.76
C HIS A 577 -14.64 25.21 13.12
N ILE A 578 -14.07 26.30 13.64
CA ILE A 578 -13.31 26.29 14.91
C ILE A 578 -14.09 25.73 16.10
N ALA A 579 -15.41 25.84 16.08
CA ALA A 579 -16.30 25.31 17.13
C ALA A 579 -16.17 23.79 17.35
N PHE A 580 -15.64 23.05 16.36
CA PHE A 580 -15.44 21.60 16.43
C PHE A 580 -14.00 21.20 16.82
N GLN A 581 -13.17 22.15 17.28
CA GLN A 581 -11.77 21.92 17.60
C GLN A 581 -11.53 20.75 18.56
N GLU A 582 -12.41 20.56 19.55
CA GLU A 582 -12.33 19.48 20.54
C GLU A 582 -12.33 18.06 19.93
N GLU A 583 -12.73 17.91 18.67
CA GLU A 583 -12.70 16.63 17.98
C GLU A 583 -11.26 16.13 17.71
N GLN A 584 -10.30 17.05 17.57
CA GLN A 584 -8.91 16.78 17.21
C GLN A 584 -8.81 15.77 16.07
N GLU A 585 -9.50 16.09 14.97
CA GLU A 585 -9.82 15.15 13.91
C GLU A 585 -8.73 15.03 12.85
N CYS A 586 -8.59 13.82 12.33
CA CYS A 586 -7.95 13.53 11.06
C CYS A 586 -8.84 12.58 10.26
N ARG A 587 -8.69 12.53 8.94
CA ARG A 587 -9.58 11.76 8.07
C ARG A 587 -8.87 11.20 6.85
N ILE A 588 -9.37 10.06 6.40
CA ILE A 588 -9.19 9.61 5.02
C ILE A 588 -10.35 10.13 4.19
N MET A 589 -10.11 10.36 2.91
CA MET A 589 -11.11 10.89 1.98
C MET A 589 -11.09 10.05 0.71
N TYR A 590 -12.22 10.03 0.01
CA TYR A 590 -12.37 9.49 -1.34
C TYR A 590 -13.37 10.38 -2.09
N ILE A 591 -12.94 10.96 -3.20
CA ILE A 591 -13.73 11.86 -4.04
C ILE A 591 -13.80 11.26 -5.44
N THR A 592 -15.02 11.05 -5.93
CA THR A 592 -15.27 10.47 -7.24
C THR A 592 -16.52 11.09 -7.85
N GLN A 593 -16.99 10.61 -8.99
CA GLN A 593 -18.29 11.01 -9.54
C GLN A 593 -19.42 10.08 -9.07
N PHE A 594 -20.66 10.58 -9.04
CA PHE A 594 -21.83 9.82 -8.55
C PHE A 594 -22.13 8.49 -9.26
N ARG A 595 -21.53 8.26 -10.44
CA ARG A 595 -21.71 7.03 -11.24
C ARG A 595 -20.59 6.01 -11.06
N ASP A 596 -19.66 6.26 -10.14
CA ASP A 596 -18.62 5.30 -9.79
C ASP A 596 -19.24 4.02 -9.22
N GLU A 597 -18.82 2.87 -9.74
CA GLU A 597 -19.30 1.54 -9.37
C GLU A 597 -18.93 1.17 -7.92
N LYS A 598 -17.94 1.86 -7.32
CA LYS A 598 -17.57 1.74 -5.90
C LYS A 598 -18.62 2.32 -4.94
N ILE A 599 -19.56 3.14 -5.45
CA ILE A 599 -20.58 3.78 -4.61
C ILE A 599 -21.73 2.83 -4.32
N HIS A 600 -21.88 2.46 -3.05
CA HIS A 600 -23.07 1.81 -2.54
C HIS A 600 -24.11 2.86 -2.16
N SER A 601 -25.31 2.77 -2.74
CA SER A 601 -26.42 3.68 -2.48
C SER A 601 -27.68 2.88 -2.14
N ASP A 602 -28.17 3.05 -0.92
CA ASP A 602 -29.41 2.46 -0.43
C ASP A 602 -30.39 3.59 -0.09
N ARG A 603 -31.39 3.76 -0.97
CA ARG A 603 -32.41 4.81 -0.82
C ARG A 603 -33.33 4.55 0.37
N GLU A 604 -33.63 3.31 0.71
CA GLU A 604 -34.56 3.01 1.81
C GLU A 604 -33.93 3.34 3.15
N LYS A 605 -32.64 3.02 3.30
CA LYS A 605 -31.86 3.33 4.51
C LYS A 605 -31.26 4.73 4.52
N GLN A 606 -31.37 5.46 3.39
CA GLN A 606 -30.72 6.76 3.18
C GLN A 606 -29.20 6.68 3.37
N TRP A 607 -28.58 5.59 2.92
CA TRP A 607 -27.15 5.36 3.03
C TRP A 607 -26.45 5.55 1.69
N MET A 608 -25.32 6.24 1.73
CA MET A 608 -24.40 6.31 0.62
C MET A 608 -22.97 6.22 1.16
N TYR A 609 -22.25 5.17 0.75
CA TYR A 609 -20.91 4.88 1.24
C TYR A 609 -20.09 4.16 0.17
N VAL A 610 -18.79 4.10 0.41
CA VAL A 610 -17.84 3.25 -0.31
C VAL A 610 -17.16 2.31 0.70
N GLU A 611 -16.79 1.11 0.25
CA GLU A 611 -16.10 0.13 1.10
C GLU A 611 -14.58 0.25 0.92
N TYR A 612 -13.87 0.22 2.03
CA TYR A 612 -12.42 0.29 2.11
C TYR A 612 -11.85 -1.13 2.08
N GLU A 613 -10.82 -1.33 1.26
CA GLU A 613 -10.27 -2.66 0.97
C GLU A 613 -9.65 -3.35 2.19
N GLU A 614 -9.06 -2.59 3.10
CA GLU A 614 -8.28 -3.16 4.19
C GLU A 614 -9.13 -3.74 5.33
N PRO A 615 -8.88 -5.00 5.73
CA PRO A 615 -9.58 -5.60 6.86
C PRO A 615 -9.17 -4.91 8.16
N VAL A 616 -10.14 -4.67 9.05
CA VAL A 616 -9.89 -3.89 10.28
C VAL A 616 -9.05 -4.67 11.30
N LEU A 617 -9.39 -5.94 11.56
CA LEU A 617 -8.87 -6.72 12.69
C LEU A 617 -7.32 -6.82 12.73
N PRO A 618 -6.61 -7.11 11.62
CA PRO A 618 -5.14 -7.21 11.63
C PRO A 618 -4.45 -5.90 12.05
N HIS A 619 -5.10 -4.76 11.79
CA HIS A 619 -4.52 -3.43 11.98
C HIS A 619 -4.86 -2.78 13.32
N ILE A 620 -5.61 -3.46 14.20
CA ILE A 620 -5.92 -2.97 15.54
C ILE A 620 -4.73 -3.15 16.49
N ASP A 621 -4.21 -2.02 16.99
CA ASP A 621 -3.26 -2.00 18.11
C ASP A 621 -3.97 -2.35 19.42
N LYS A 622 -5.03 -1.60 19.73
CA LYS A 622 -5.77 -1.66 20.99
C LYS A 622 -7.22 -1.26 20.79
N ILE A 623 -8.07 -1.67 21.73
CA ILE A 623 -9.43 -1.16 21.87
C ILE A 623 -9.59 -0.56 23.25
N TRP A 624 -10.13 0.66 23.33
CA TRP A 624 -10.60 1.25 24.58
C TRP A 624 -12.11 1.13 24.68
N LEU A 625 -12.58 0.50 25.75
CA LEU A 625 -13.98 0.40 26.09
C LEU A 625 -14.33 1.56 27.03
N SER A 626 -15.38 2.30 26.69
CA SER A 626 -16.03 3.19 27.64
C SER A 626 -16.60 2.40 28.83
N PRO A 627 -16.93 3.06 29.96
CA PRO A 627 -17.55 2.38 31.10
C PRO A 627 -18.82 1.59 30.75
N GLY A 628 -19.70 2.11 29.89
CA GLY A 628 -20.90 1.39 29.42
C GLY A 628 -20.61 0.22 28.48
N ALA A 629 -19.46 0.23 27.80
CA ALA A 629 -19.00 -0.86 26.94
C ALA A 629 -18.21 -1.95 27.68
N ALA A 630 -17.90 -1.76 28.97
CA ALA A 630 -17.05 -2.69 29.73
C ALA A 630 -17.59 -4.13 29.75
N LYS A 631 -18.92 -4.32 29.65
CA LYS A 631 -19.57 -5.64 29.51
C LYS A 631 -19.08 -6.47 28.31
N TYR A 632 -18.49 -5.83 27.30
CA TYR A 632 -17.96 -6.50 26.11
C TYR A 632 -16.48 -6.89 26.22
N GLN A 633 -15.82 -6.65 27.36
CA GLN A 633 -14.39 -6.84 27.53
C GLN A 633 -13.91 -8.23 27.13
N ASP A 634 -14.50 -9.29 27.69
CA ASP A 634 -14.03 -10.65 27.44
C ASP A 634 -14.27 -11.11 26.00
N HIS A 635 -15.36 -10.64 25.38
CA HIS A 635 -15.66 -10.92 23.97
C HIS A 635 -14.56 -10.37 23.06
N PHE A 636 -14.12 -9.12 23.27
CA PHE A 636 -13.02 -8.56 22.49
C PHE A 636 -11.67 -9.21 22.80
N ARG A 637 -11.44 -9.68 24.03
CA ARG A 637 -10.21 -10.42 24.37
C ARG A 637 -10.12 -11.73 23.61
N ILE A 638 -11.23 -12.46 23.48
CA ILE A 638 -11.28 -13.70 22.70
C ILE A 638 -10.91 -13.45 21.24
N LEU A 639 -11.37 -12.34 20.65
CA LEU A 639 -11.08 -12.00 19.26
C LEU A 639 -9.64 -11.53 19.04
N LEU A 640 -9.08 -10.73 19.97
CA LEU A 640 -7.81 -10.03 19.76
C LEU A 640 -6.57 -10.71 20.36
N ASP A 641 -6.72 -11.50 21.42
CA ASP A 641 -5.60 -11.97 22.25
C ASP A 641 -5.22 -13.44 21.96
N GLN A 642 -5.28 -13.87 20.69
CA GLN A 642 -5.05 -15.26 20.22
C GLN A 642 -3.63 -15.82 20.52
N GLY A 643 -3.30 -16.04 21.80
CA GLY A 643 -2.07 -16.71 22.24
C GLY A 643 -0.88 -15.80 22.60
N SER A 644 -0.99 -14.48 22.47
CA SER A 644 0.13 -13.54 22.67
C SER A 644 0.48 -13.24 24.15
N GLY A 645 -0.37 -13.63 25.10
CA GLY A 645 -0.20 -13.37 26.54
C GLY A 645 -0.32 -11.88 26.96
N LYS A 646 -0.47 -10.94 26.01
CA LYS A 646 -0.65 -9.51 26.28
C LYS A 646 -2.01 -9.04 25.74
N SER A 647 -2.86 -8.51 26.63
CA SER A 647 -4.17 -8.06 26.19
C SER A 647 -4.11 -6.79 25.36
N LYS A 648 -4.86 -6.72 24.25
CA LYS A 648 -5.10 -5.50 23.45
C LYS A 648 -6.29 -4.66 23.96
N VAL A 649 -7.13 -5.21 24.83
CA VAL A 649 -8.35 -4.53 25.33
C VAL A 649 -8.06 -3.72 26.58
N ARG A 650 -8.54 -2.47 26.63
CA ARG A 650 -8.41 -1.55 27.76
C ARG A 650 -9.78 -1.00 28.15
N ILE A 651 -9.97 -0.71 29.43
CA ILE A 651 -11.13 0.04 29.92
C ILE A 651 -10.68 1.47 30.14
N SER A 652 -11.45 2.43 29.60
CA SER A 652 -11.25 3.86 29.81
C SER A 652 -11.22 4.17 31.31
N GLN A 653 -10.22 4.94 31.73
CA GLN A 653 -10.10 5.40 33.12
C GLN A 653 -10.66 6.81 33.31
N ASN A 654 -11.30 7.38 32.29
CA ASN A 654 -11.91 8.69 32.40
C ASN A 654 -13.12 8.63 33.35
N PRO A 655 -13.25 9.59 34.28
CA PRO A 655 -14.37 9.61 35.21
C PRO A 655 -15.67 9.89 34.47
N PHE A 656 -16.58 8.92 34.46
CA PHE A 656 -17.93 9.08 33.91
C PHE A 656 -18.94 8.34 34.77
N ARG A 657 -20.08 8.98 35.03
CA ARG A 657 -21.19 8.38 35.74
C ARG A 657 -22.24 7.96 34.71
N ASN A 658 -22.38 6.66 34.49
CA ASN A 658 -23.50 6.15 33.70
C ASN A 658 -24.80 6.55 34.41
N LYS A 659 -25.66 7.29 33.70
CA LYS A 659 -27.04 7.46 34.10
C LYS A 659 -27.76 6.22 33.57
N GLU A 660 -28.02 5.27 34.46
CA GLU A 660 -28.88 4.12 34.17
C GLU A 660 -30.30 4.57 33.80
#